data_AF-A0A2M9M4F2-F1
#
_entry.id   AF-A0A2M9M4F2-F1
#
_cell.length_a   1.000
_cell.length_b   1.000
_cell.length_c   1.000
_cell.angle_alpha   90.00
_cell.angle_beta   90.00
_cell.angle_gamma   90.00
#
_symmetry.space_group_name_H-M   'P 1'
#
loop_
_entity.id
_entity.type
_entity.pdbx_description
1 polymer ?
#
loop_
_entity_poly.entity_id
_entity_poly.type
_entity_poly.pdbx_seq_one_letter_code
_entity_poly.pdbx_strand_id
1 'polypeptide(L)'
;MSDSSRSALRLALSLADPATADALAERMRRPLLALLADRLGLPEKMVDELLGRDAGQLRAALEADPVEWLAAAAETGDPLVGRALWDAEYRADDGSSVRAMVEAPGLLPILLDAADFWDSRWYADDGLLSVVYDVDSPLMALVLTHGFAGLSVEGLGAFCAYLPPPAVVDACLSLLGLWGTIEPLVDYLSLHDQVPIMSACHPWLPDLVRAAIAAPDPEAFLRRHRPAGEWADPEHLYALATLRCGYDDFTAKPEGLDWELILREQARMPFCRANLPTTDPRAESPLLLLTQWEGCPADLVWESFREDPIGTARHAADLPIEAFTGPWADDDERNAVFFFGLEPGIRTGRLSVERVLAEVAPAEAVLTYLPLDHEPTRKALAHLLDALGTDPANWLTFYARMSTARGSVTALVADATSPHARRKRHTSWPRPVPAQFPAESPEHARPTFLQVFACASEEVQCAVVPYFDARAVQQLLVFGNPSPAVRAAVVAAHGRSAQVAMAAGYALSDEKLRYLLDLDEPAVDATLFRYGRLDQAECARMLAGRLRDGGSRPVPDELLAVLDDPDADYPRVQLATGLGSGDLGVARRILARLRSLHLPASRLRVLVAVWERGGPDAVREILAMDHLPVTLRRRTAKLLDTPDGLALLRTRLAEAESPETLLAYLAASTSQPRDRLQRLRSEGLAPPWPALTAAQEAGSLDGELLSALLQEPDCPRPLLLAALDDLPVWGADWIPNGLGSGRLTPTDLLTRAAPARAALHSLQQYVDHQPGDGLGAGPDDESGAQLSGATGQSVCVRAEALAQEHLGTDVDAWAVCLQLLPTFAGTLPELLATAGALTQHAV
;
A
#
# COMPACT_ATOMS: atom_id res chain seq x y z
N MET A 1 -1.24 -4.53 32.08
CA MET A 1 -0.09 -5.24 31.49
C MET A 1 0.38 -4.45 30.27
N SER A 2 1.68 -4.38 29.97
CA SER A 2 2.14 -3.81 28.69
C SER A 2 1.81 -4.76 27.52
N ASP A 3 1.76 -4.26 26.28
CA ASP A 3 1.53 -5.09 25.08
C ASP A 3 2.52 -6.27 25.01
N SER A 4 3.80 -6.02 25.34
CA SER A 4 4.86 -7.04 25.40
C SER A 4 4.57 -8.20 26.39
N SER A 5 3.93 -7.94 27.54
CA SER A 5 3.57 -9.01 28.47
C SER A 5 2.39 -9.84 27.98
N ARG A 6 1.52 -9.27 27.13
CA ARG A 6 0.38 -9.98 26.55
C ARG A 6 0.84 -10.95 25.46
N SER A 7 1.64 -10.46 24.52
CA SER A 7 2.17 -11.27 23.44
C SER A 7 3.10 -12.40 23.93
N ALA A 8 3.82 -12.17 25.04
CA ALA A 8 4.65 -13.20 25.66
C ALA A 8 3.86 -14.35 26.29
N LEU A 9 2.70 -14.07 26.90
CA LEU A 9 1.84 -15.08 27.48
C LEU A 9 1.19 -15.96 26.39
N ARG A 10 0.75 -15.35 25.29
CA ARG A 10 0.24 -16.08 24.11
C ARG A 10 1.33 -16.98 23.51
N LEU A 11 2.53 -16.45 23.33
CA LEU A 11 3.67 -17.24 22.84
C LEU A 11 4.05 -18.38 23.79
N ALA A 12 4.03 -18.15 25.11
CA ALA A 12 4.33 -19.21 26.08
C ALA A 12 3.33 -20.37 26.00
N LEU A 13 2.03 -20.07 25.84
CA LEU A 13 1.00 -21.09 25.68
C LEU A 13 1.12 -21.85 24.35
N SER A 14 1.56 -21.20 23.27
CA SER A 14 1.76 -21.87 21.98
C SER A 14 3.01 -22.75 21.93
N LEU A 15 4.01 -22.46 22.77
CA LEU A 15 5.28 -23.20 22.83
C LEU A 15 5.22 -24.40 23.79
N ALA A 16 4.32 -24.38 24.78
CA ALA A 16 4.15 -25.48 25.72
C ALA A 16 3.37 -26.64 25.07
N ASP A 17 3.65 -27.88 25.46
CA ASP A 17 2.80 -29.01 25.07
C ASP A 17 1.38 -28.82 25.63
N PRO A 18 0.33 -29.41 25.01
CA PRO A 18 -1.06 -29.12 25.37
C PRO A 18 -1.38 -29.29 26.86
N ALA A 19 -0.82 -30.32 27.53
CA ALA A 19 -1.10 -30.57 28.95
C ALA A 19 -0.45 -29.51 29.85
N THR A 20 0.77 -29.10 29.52
CA THR A 20 1.48 -28.02 30.24
C THR A 20 0.84 -26.67 29.96
N ALA A 21 0.39 -26.42 28.72
CA ALA A 21 -0.29 -25.19 28.33
C ALA A 21 -1.61 -25.02 29.09
N ASP A 22 -2.42 -26.08 29.21
CA ASP A 22 -3.68 -26.04 29.96
C ASP A 22 -3.42 -25.84 31.47
N ALA A 23 -2.42 -26.50 32.05
CA ALA A 23 -2.07 -26.31 33.45
C ALA A 23 -1.48 -24.90 33.73
N LEU A 24 -0.71 -24.35 32.80
CA LEU A 24 -0.23 -22.97 32.84
C LEU A 24 -1.38 -21.97 32.71
N ALA A 25 -2.35 -22.26 31.85
CA ALA A 25 -3.54 -21.43 31.70
C ALA A 25 -4.36 -21.38 32.99
N GLU A 26 -4.51 -22.50 33.70
CA GLU A 26 -5.16 -22.52 35.01
C GLU A 26 -4.36 -21.73 36.06
N ARG A 27 -3.03 -21.88 36.07
CA ARG A 27 -2.14 -21.16 37.00
C ARG A 27 -2.19 -19.64 36.78
N MET A 28 -2.27 -19.22 35.52
CA MET A 28 -2.25 -17.82 35.06
C MET A 28 -3.65 -17.29 34.72
N ARG A 29 -4.70 -17.94 35.22
CA ARG A 29 -6.10 -17.66 34.88
C ARG A 29 -6.46 -16.18 34.94
N ARG A 30 -6.13 -15.49 36.03
CA ARG A 30 -6.48 -14.07 36.21
C ARG A 30 -5.78 -13.15 35.19
N PRO A 31 -4.45 -13.22 34.98
CA PRO A 31 -3.79 -12.53 33.87
C PRO A 31 -4.37 -12.86 32.49
N LEU A 32 -4.75 -14.12 32.24
CA LEU A 32 -5.32 -14.56 30.96
C LEU A 32 -6.71 -13.99 30.72
N LEU A 33 -7.57 -13.99 31.74
CA LEU A 33 -8.90 -13.38 31.66
C LEU A 33 -8.81 -11.89 31.37
N ALA A 34 -7.90 -11.16 32.03
CA ALA A 34 -7.68 -9.75 31.74
C ALA A 34 -7.19 -9.49 30.31
N LEU A 35 -6.40 -10.42 29.75
CA LEU A 35 -5.91 -10.33 28.37
C LEU A 35 -7.03 -10.63 27.37
N LEU A 36 -7.81 -11.69 27.59
CA LEU A 36 -8.95 -12.04 26.74
C LEU A 36 -10.03 -10.95 26.78
N ALA A 37 -10.29 -10.37 27.95
CA ALA A 37 -11.17 -9.22 28.12
C ALA A 37 -10.75 -8.03 27.24
N ASP A 38 -9.46 -7.67 27.26
CA ASP A 38 -8.91 -6.60 26.41
C ASP A 38 -8.88 -6.98 24.91
N ARG A 39 -8.61 -8.26 24.57
CA ARG A 39 -8.62 -8.73 23.18
C ARG A 39 -10.03 -8.74 22.59
N LEU A 40 -11.02 -9.17 23.36
CA LEU A 40 -12.41 -9.33 22.91
C LEU A 40 -13.25 -8.07 23.14
N GLY A 41 -12.72 -7.08 23.87
CA GLY A 41 -13.46 -5.87 24.23
C GLY A 41 -14.58 -6.10 25.26
N LEU A 42 -14.55 -7.22 25.99
CA LEU A 42 -15.61 -7.63 26.91
C LEU A 42 -15.20 -7.51 28.39
N PRO A 43 -16.14 -7.33 29.33
CA PRO A 43 -15.83 -7.33 30.76
C PRO A 43 -15.21 -8.65 31.23
N GLU A 44 -14.16 -8.60 32.06
CA GLU A 44 -13.43 -9.78 32.56
C GLU A 44 -14.35 -10.84 33.20
N LYS A 45 -15.35 -10.41 33.97
CA LYS A 45 -16.33 -11.31 34.59
C LYS A 45 -17.17 -12.07 33.56
N MET A 46 -17.52 -11.42 32.46
CA MET A 46 -18.34 -12.02 31.41
C MET A 46 -17.54 -13.04 30.61
N VAL A 47 -16.27 -12.74 30.31
CA VAL A 47 -15.35 -13.70 29.70
C VAL A 47 -15.15 -14.92 30.59
N ASP A 48 -15.00 -14.73 31.91
CA ASP A 48 -14.89 -15.83 32.89
C ASP A 48 -16.15 -16.70 32.97
N GLU A 49 -17.33 -16.10 32.85
CA GLU A 49 -18.62 -16.80 32.83
C GLU A 49 -18.82 -17.59 31.52
N LEU A 50 -18.51 -17.00 30.36
CA LEU A 50 -18.67 -17.62 29.04
C LEU A 50 -17.69 -18.79 28.80
N LEU A 51 -16.45 -18.67 29.29
CA LEU A 51 -15.44 -19.72 29.15
C LEU A 51 -15.49 -20.78 30.26
N GLY A 52 -16.32 -20.57 31.30
CA GLY A 52 -16.38 -21.46 32.45
C GLY A 52 -15.00 -21.69 33.11
N ARG A 53 -14.88 -22.72 33.95
CA ARG A 53 -13.64 -23.03 34.69
C ARG A 53 -12.61 -23.88 33.92
N ASP A 54 -12.81 -24.11 32.63
CA ASP A 54 -11.93 -24.97 31.85
C ASP A 54 -10.73 -24.19 31.29
N ALA A 55 -9.53 -24.62 31.66
CA ALA A 55 -8.29 -24.00 31.20
C ALA A 55 -8.01 -24.24 29.70
N GLY A 56 -8.52 -25.35 29.15
CA GLY A 56 -8.44 -25.63 27.71
C GLY A 56 -9.26 -24.63 26.89
N GLN A 57 -10.41 -24.18 27.42
CA GLN A 57 -11.25 -23.17 26.78
C GLN A 57 -10.61 -21.77 26.82
N LEU A 58 -9.94 -21.42 27.92
CA LEU A 58 -9.15 -20.17 28.01
C LEU A 58 -8.06 -20.11 26.95
N ARG A 59 -7.36 -21.23 26.71
CA ARG A 59 -6.32 -21.30 25.69
C ARG A 59 -6.90 -21.23 24.28
N ALA A 60 -7.95 -22.00 23.99
CA ALA A 60 -8.62 -21.99 22.70
C ALA A 60 -9.12 -20.59 22.32
N ALA A 61 -9.63 -19.82 23.28
CA ALA A 61 -10.10 -18.45 23.04
C ALA A 61 -8.99 -17.45 22.65
N LEU A 62 -7.72 -17.72 22.98
CA LEU A 62 -6.60 -16.88 22.57
C LEU A 62 -6.17 -17.11 21.12
N GLU A 63 -6.35 -18.34 20.66
CA GLU A 63 -6.01 -18.79 19.30
C GLU A 63 -7.18 -18.58 18.34
N ALA A 64 -8.40 -18.50 18.86
CA ALA A 64 -9.60 -18.23 18.08
C ALA A 64 -9.56 -16.86 17.39
N ASP A 65 -10.16 -16.83 16.21
CA ASP A 65 -10.53 -15.58 15.57
C ASP A 65 -11.50 -14.81 16.51
N PRO A 66 -11.21 -13.53 16.83
CA PRO A 66 -12.06 -12.76 17.73
C PRO A 66 -13.52 -12.68 17.25
N VAL A 67 -13.76 -12.59 15.94
CA VAL A 67 -15.11 -12.48 15.39
C VAL A 67 -15.85 -13.82 15.52
N GLU A 68 -15.22 -14.95 15.21
CA GLU A 68 -15.80 -16.27 15.42
C GLU A 68 -16.13 -16.52 16.90
N TRP A 69 -15.26 -16.09 17.81
CA TRP A 69 -15.49 -16.25 19.25
C TRP A 69 -16.68 -15.39 19.72
N LEU A 70 -16.73 -14.12 19.30
CA LEU A 70 -17.83 -13.21 19.63
C LEU A 70 -19.15 -13.70 19.04
N ALA A 71 -19.12 -14.35 17.88
CA ALA A 71 -20.29 -15.00 17.28
C ALA A 71 -20.82 -16.15 18.15
N ALA A 72 -19.94 -17.02 18.65
CA ALA A 72 -20.33 -18.08 19.58
C ALA A 72 -20.88 -17.52 20.91
N ALA A 73 -20.37 -16.38 21.39
CA ALA A 73 -20.93 -15.69 22.54
C ALA A 73 -22.33 -15.13 22.24
N ALA A 74 -22.55 -14.60 21.03
CA ALA A 74 -23.85 -14.10 20.59
C ALA A 74 -24.91 -15.22 20.54
N GLU A 75 -24.56 -16.45 20.17
CA GLU A 75 -25.45 -17.63 20.16
C GLU A 75 -26.05 -17.97 21.53
N THR A 76 -25.52 -17.43 22.62
CA THR A 76 -26.10 -17.64 23.96
C THR A 76 -27.46 -16.98 24.14
N GLY A 77 -27.75 -15.94 23.36
CA GLY A 77 -29.00 -15.17 23.46
C GLY A 77 -29.21 -14.49 24.83
N ASP A 78 -28.16 -14.28 25.64
CA ASP A 78 -28.30 -13.59 26.93
C ASP A 78 -28.31 -12.05 26.74
N PRO A 79 -29.33 -11.33 27.27
CA PRO A 79 -29.43 -9.86 27.20
C PRO A 79 -28.19 -9.08 27.64
N LEU A 80 -27.49 -9.55 28.67
CA LEU A 80 -26.28 -8.88 29.19
C LEU A 80 -25.09 -9.09 28.26
N VAL A 81 -24.96 -10.29 27.68
CA VAL A 81 -23.92 -10.59 26.69
C VAL A 81 -24.15 -9.75 25.44
N GLY A 82 -25.39 -9.69 24.95
CA GLY A 82 -25.76 -8.85 23.82
C GLY A 82 -25.41 -7.37 24.02
N ARG A 83 -25.71 -6.82 25.20
CA ARG A 83 -25.35 -5.44 25.54
C ARG A 83 -23.84 -5.22 25.58
N ALA A 84 -23.08 -6.17 26.13
CA ALA A 84 -21.62 -6.07 26.18
C ALA A 84 -20.97 -6.16 24.80
N LEU A 85 -21.47 -7.04 23.92
CA LEU A 85 -21.01 -7.15 22.52
C LEU A 85 -21.22 -5.86 21.74
N TRP A 86 -22.30 -5.12 22.02
CA TRP A 86 -22.58 -3.83 21.39
C TRP A 86 -21.57 -2.74 21.74
N ASP A 87 -21.09 -2.74 22.97
CA ASP A 87 -20.10 -1.79 23.47
C ASP A 87 -18.66 -2.29 23.27
N ALA A 88 -18.48 -3.53 22.78
CA ALA A 88 -17.17 -4.16 22.67
C ALA A 88 -16.32 -3.54 21.54
N GLU A 89 -15.07 -3.20 21.90
CA GLU A 89 -13.99 -2.91 20.96
C GLU A 89 -12.92 -3.99 21.08
N TYR A 90 -12.91 -4.92 20.13
CA TYR A 90 -11.95 -6.02 20.12
C TYR A 90 -10.66 -5.58 19.41
N ARG A 91 -9.55 -6.25 19.73
CA ARG A 91 -8.28 -6.03 19.06
C ARG A 91 -8.11 -7.03 17.93
N ALA A 92 -7.99 -6.53 16.70
CA ALA A 92 -7.57 -7.34 15.56
C ALA A 92 -6.13 -7.82 15.72
N ASP A 93 -5.70 -8.76 14.88
CA ASP A 93 -4.36 -9.35 14.99
C ASP A 93 -3.23 -8.36 14.67
N ASP A 94 -3.51 -7.29 13.92
CA ASP A 94 -2.60 -6.15 13.70
C ASP A 94 -2.52 -5.19 14.91
N GLY A 95 -3.31 -5.44 15.96
CA GLY A 95 -3.38 -4.66 17.19
C GLY A 95 -4.32 -3.45 17.14
N SER A 96 -5.00 -3.21 16.01
CA SER A 96 -6.01 -2.16 15.88
C SER A 96 -7.24 -2.46 16.74
N SER A 97 -7.86 -1.41 17.28
CA SER A 97 -9.11 -1.49 18.06
C SER A 97 -10.30 -1.35 17.12
N VAL A 98 -11.19 -2.32 17.12
CA VAL A 98 -12.27 -2.49 16.13
C VAL A 98 -13.58 -2.69 16.88
N ARG A 99 -14.62 -1.93 16.52
CA ARG A 99 -15.92 -2.03 17.18
C ARG A 99 -16.67 -3.26 16.70
N ALA A 100 -16.93 -4.21 17.60
CA ALA A 100 -17.43 -5.55 17.26
C ALA A 100 -18.68 -5.53 16.38
N MET A 101 -19.76 -4.87 16.84
CA MET A 101 -21.04 -4.86 16.13
C MET A 101 -21.07 -4.02 14.84
N VAL A 102 -20.06 -3.16 14.60
CA VAL A 102 -20.00 -2.34 13.38
C VAL A 102 -19.21 -3.04 12.29
N GLU A 103 -18.11 -3.69 12.66
CA GLU A 103 -17.12 -4.21 11.73
C GLU A 103 -17.27 -5.73 11.50
N ALA A 104 -18.08 -6.39 12.34
CA ALA A 104 -18.54 -7.76 12.15
C ALA A 104 -20.09 -7.80 12.09
N PRO A 105 -20.71 -7.39 10.97
CA PRO A 105 -22.16 -7.23 10.85
C PRO A 105 -22.94 -8.53 11.07
N GLY A 106 -22.31 -9.71 10.89
CA GLY A 106 -22.91 -11.01 11.17
C GLY A 106 -23.19 -11.29 12.67
N LEU A 107 -22.60 -10.54 13.60
CA LEU A 107 -22.77 -10.78 15.04
C LEU A 107 -24.18 -10.46 15.55
N LEU A 108 -24.78 -9.37 15.08
CA LEU A 108 -26.12 -8.96 15.49
C LEU A 108 -27.21 -9.96 15.04
N PRO A 109 -27.23 -10.46 13.79
CA PRO A 109 -28.09 -11.57 13.37
C PRO A 109 -28.06 -12.76 14.33
N ILE A 110 -26.86 -13.26 14.63
CA ILE A 110 -26.66 -14.44 15.45
C ILE A 110 -27.23 -14.23 16.85
N LEU A 111 -26.99 -13.05 17.42
CA LEU A 111 -27.52 -12.68 18.73
C LEU A 111 -29.06 -12.64 18.74
N LEU A 112 -29.66 -12.03 17.72
CA LEU A 112 -31.10 -11.86 17.62
C LEU A 112 -31.83 -13.20 17.36
N ASP A 113 -31.25 -14.07 16.55
CA ASP A 113 -31.78 -15.42 16.30
C ASP A 113 -31.76 -16.29 17.57
N ALA A 114 -30.78 -16.07 18.45
CA ALA A 114 -30.68 -16.78 19.73
C ALA A 114 -31.51 -16.13 20.86
N ALA A 115 -31.99 -14.90 20.69
CA ALA A 115 -32.60 -14.12 21.76
C ALA A 115 -33.98 -14.65 22.19
N ASP A 116 -34.19 -14.78 23.51
CA ASP A 116 -35.53 -14.93 24.09
C ASP A 116 -36.14 -13.55 24.35
N PHE A 117 -36.94 -13.06 23.40
CA PHE A 117 -37.61 -11.75 23.49
C PHE A 117 -38.66 -11.66 24.60
N TRP A 118 -38.98 -12.75 25.30
CA TRP A 118 -39.82 -12.68 26.50
C TRP A 118 -39.03 -12.27 27.76
N ASP A 119 -37.70 -12.21 27.68
CA ASP A 119 -36.85 -11.70 28.75
C ASP A 119 -36.92 -10.16 28.81
N SER A 120 -37.48 -9.63 29.89
CA SER A 120 -37.65 -8.19 30.08
C SER A 120 -36.33 -7.41 30.13
N ARG A 121 -35.19 -8.07 30.37
CA ARG A 121 -33.86 -7.43 30.42
C ARG A 121 -33.45 -6.83 29.07
N TRP A 122 -33.99 -7.31 27.95
CA TRP A 122 -33.75 -6.72 26.63
C TRP A 122 -34.28 -5.29 26.52
N TYR A 123 -35.37 -4.99 27.24
CA TYR A 123 -36.15 -3.75 27.17
C TYR A 123 -35.92 -2.82 28.36
N ALA A 124 -34.99 -3.16 29.27
CA ALA A 124 -34.61 -2.25 30.35
C ALA A 124 -34.01 -0.96 29.79
N ASP A 125 -34.01 0.13 30.56
CA ASP A 125 -33.47 1.44 30.14
C ASP A 125 -32.00 1.33 29.64
N ASP A 126 -31.23 0.40 30.18
CA ASP A 126 -29.85 0.07 29.82
C ASP A 126 -29.69 -1.23 29.00
N GLY A 127 -30.80 -1.83 28.58
CA GLY A 127 -30.86 -3.03 27.75
C GLY A 127 -30.44 -2.78 26.29
N LEU A 128 -30.08 -3.84 25.56
CA LEU A 128 -29.58 -3.72 24.19
C LEU A 128 -30.61 -3.06 23.26
N LEU A 129 -31.90 -3.43 23.34
CA LEU A 129 -32.90 -2.95 22.40
C LEU A 129 -33.13 -1.45 22.53
N SER A 130 -33.09 -0.90 23.75
CA SER A 130 -33.13 0.56 24.00
C SER A 130 -32.04 1.29 23.19
N VAL A 131 -30.80 0.78 23.22
CA VAL A 131 -29.67 1.39 22.50
C VAL A 131 -29.74 1.16 21.00
N VAL A 132 -30.18 -0.02 20.56
CA VAL A 132 -30.36 -0.34 19.14
C VAL A 132 -31.40 0.58 18.52
N TYR A 133 -32.54 0.83 19.19
CA TYR A 133 -33.59 1.73 18.71
C TYR A 133 -33.18 3.21 18.63
N ASP A 134 -32.20 3.62 19.43
CA ASP A 134 -31.65 4.98 19.39
C ASP A 134 -30.65 5.20 18.23
N VAL A 135 -30.27 4.15 17.49
CA VAL A 135 -29.31 4.27 16.39
C VAL A 135 -29.99 4.36 15.02
N ASP A 136 -29.83 5.50 14.35
CA ASP A 136 -30.18 5.71 12.94
C ASP A 136 -29.18 4.98 12.00
N SER A 137 -29.15 3.64 12.02
CA SER A 137 -28.11 2.79 11.39
C SER A 137 -28.67 1.56 10.62
N PRO A 138 -27.90 0.98 9.67
CA PRO A 138 -28.18 -0.31 9.02
C PRO A 138 -28.45 -1.46 9.97
N LEU A 139 -27.92 -1.38 11.19
CA LEU A 139 -28.16 -2.38 12.22
C LEU A 139 -29.65 -2.50 12.53
N MET A 140 -30.45 -1.46 12.28
CA MET A 140 -31.91 -1.56 12.37
C MET A 140 -32.51 -2.46 11.29
N ALA A 141 -31.97 -2.45 10.06
CA ALA A 141 -32.42 -3.37 9.01
C ALA A 141 -32.25 -4.84 9.42
N LEU A 142 -31.17 -5.16 10.15
CA LEU A 142 -30.93 -6.49 10.71
C LEU A 142 -31.97 -6.86 11.76
N VAL A 143 -32.27 -5.95 12.68
CA VAL A 143 -33.27 -6.13 13.75
C VAL A 143 -34.67 -6.35 13.20
N LEU A 144 -35.00 -5.66 12.11
CA LEU A 144 -36.29 -5.77 11.44
C LEU A 144 -36.47 -7.08 10.66
N THR A 145 -35.38 -7.79 10.34
CA THR A 145 -35.40 -8.95 9.42
C THR A 145 -35.08 -10.28 10.10
N HIS A 146 -34.33 -10.26 11.20
CA HIS A 146 -34.00 -11.45 12.00
C HIS A 146 -34.99 -11.65 13.15
N GLY A 147 -36.15 -12.19 12.82
CA GLY A 147 -37.07 -12.76 13.81
C GLY A 147 -38.20 -11.87 14.36
N PHE A 148 -38.45 -10.68 13.81
CA PHE A 148 -39.65 -9.80 13.98
C PHE A 148 -40.22 -9.55 15.41
N ALA A 149 -39.60 -10.08 16.48
CA ALA A 149 -40.06 -10.06 17.87
C ALA A 149 -39.41 -8.92 18.70
N GLY A 150 -38.48 -8.16 18.11
CA GLY A 150 -37.86 -7.00 18.72
C GLY A 150 -38.30 -5.70 18.06
N LEU A 151 -39.59 -5.52 17.78
CA LEU A 151 -40.08 -4.29 17.15
C LEU A 151 -40.72 -3.37 18.21
N SER A 152 -40.23 -2.14 18.36
CA SER A 152 -40.95 -1.09 19.08
C SER A 152 -41.93 -0.38 18.14
N VAL A 153 -42.92 0.33 18.69
CA VAL A 153 -43.84 1.15 17.89
C VAL A 153 -43.07 2.25 17.15
N GLU A 154 -42.06 2.82 17.82
CA GLU A 154 -41.14 3.83 17.29
C GLU A 154 -40.28 3.27 16.16
N GLY A 155 -39.73 2.05 16.32
CA GLY A 155 -38.95 1.35 15.30
C GLY A 155 -39.79 1.04 14.05
N LEU A 156 -41.05 0.60 14.23
CA LEU A 156 -41.97 0.47 13.12
C LEU A 156 -42.24 1.82 12.44
N GLY A 157 -42.44 2.88 13.23
CA GLY A 157 -42.68 4.23 12.72
C GLY A 157 -41.53 4.76 11.87
N ALA A 158 -40.29 4.55 12.33
CA ALA A 158 -39.09 5.00 11.64
C ALA A 158 -38.85 4.23 10.32
N PHE A 159 -39.13 2.93 10.29
CA PHE A 159 -38.73 2.07 9.17
C PHE A 159 -39.85 1.53 8.29
N CYS A 160 -41.12 1.68 8.65
CA CYS A 160 -42.21 1.08 7.88
C CYS A 160 -42.20 1.53 6.41
N ALA A 161 -41.78 2.76 6.11
CA ALA A 161 -41.72 3.28 4.76
C ALA A 161 -40.77 2.47 3.86
N TYR A 162 -39.68 1.94 4.43
CA TYR A 162 -38.63 1.22 3.71
C TYR A 162 -38.90 -0.29 3.60
N LEU A 163 -39.91 -0.80 4.31
CA LEU A 163 -40.29 -2.21 4.28
C LEU A 163 -41.37 -2.47 3.21
N PRO A 164 -41.34 -3.63 2.54
CA PRO A 164 -42.36 -3.98 1.55
C PRO A 164 -43.70 -4.30 2.25
N PRO A 165 -44.84 -4.19 1.54
CA PRO A 165 -46.18 -4.39 2.10
C PRO A 165 -46.39 -5.65 2.96
N PRO A 166 -45.91 -6.85 2.58
CA PRO A 166 -46.06 -8.05 3.42
C PRO A 166 -45.29 -7.95 4.73
N ALA A 167 -44.06 -7.43 4.70
CA ALA A 167 -43.21 -7.31 5.88
C ALA A 167 -43.76 -6.30 6.90
N VAL A 168 -44.43 -5.24 6.45
CA VAL A 168 -45.10 -4.29 7.36
C VAL A 168 -46.28 -4.97 8.09
N VAL A 169 -47.03 -5.83 7.40
CA VAL A 169 -48.11 -6.61 8.05
C VAL A 169 -47.53 -7.63 9.04
N ASP A 170 -46.41 -8.27 8.71
CA ASP A 170 -45.70 -9.19 9.61
C ASP A 170 -45.14 -8.48 10.85
N ALA A 171 -44.66 -7.25 10.70
CA ALA A 171 -44.26 -6.40 11.81
C ALA A 171 -45.44 -6.08 12.74
N CYS A 172 -46.61 -5.73 12.18
CA CYS A 172 -47.84 -5.52 12.99
C CYS A 172 -48.30 -6.80 13.70
N LEU A 173 -48.22 -7.96 13.03
CA LEU A 173 -48.55 -9.26 13.63
C LEU A 173 -47.61 -9.60 14.79
N SER A 174 -46.33 -9.25 14.66
CA SER A 174 -45.34 -9.55 15.68
C SER A 174 -45.45 -8.61 16.88
N LEU A 175 -45.76 -7.32 16.67
CA LEU A 175 -46.14 -6.40 17.74
C LEU A 175 -47.32 -6.93 18.56
N LEU A 176 -48.37 -7.42 17.88
CA LEU A 176 -49.52 -8.03 18.55
C LEU A 176 -49.13 -9.28 19.35
N GLY A 177 -48.28 -10.14 18.77
CA GLY A 177 -47.82 -11.38 19.40
C GLY A 177 -47.02 -11.12 20.68
N LEU A 178 -46.11 -10.14 20.65
CA LEU A 178 -45.26 -9.76 21.77
C LEU A 178 -46.04 -9.13 22.93
N TRP A 179 -46.89 -8.16 22.62
CA TRP A 179 -47.57 -7.37 23.66
C TRP A 179 -48.84 -8.05 24.15
N GLY A 180 -49.40 -8.98 23.38
CA GLY A 180 -50.65 -9.67 23.70
C GLY A 180 -51.88 -8.76 23.75
N THR A 181 -51.74 -7.49 23.35
CA THR A 181 -52.80 -6.46 23.33
C THR A 181 -52.75 -5.65 22.04
N ILE A 182 -53.82 -4.89 21.77
CA ILE A 182 -53.93 -3.99 20.60
C ILE A 182 -53.32 -2.60 20.84
N GLU A 183 -52.86 -2.29 22.05
CA GLU A 183 -52.35 -0.96 22.42
C GLU A 183 -51.21 -0.47 21.49
N PRO A 184 -50.22 -1.31 21.12
CA PRO A 184 -49.15 -0.89 20.20
C PRO A 184 -49.65 -0.47 18.82
N LEU A 185 -50.74 -1.06 18.33
CA LEU A 185 -51.34 -0.68 17.05
C LEU A 185 -52.06 0.66 17.13
N VAL A 186 -52.61 1.00 18.29
CA VAL A 186 -53.23 2.32 18.55
C VAL A 186 -52.15 3.40 18.63
N ASP A 187 -51.04 3.10 19.30
CA ASP A 187 -49.90 4.01 19.40
C ASP A 187 -49.24 4.21 18.02
N TYR A 188 -49.10 3.14 17.24
CA TYR A 188 -48.62 3.21 15.86
C TYR A 188 -49.49 4.11 14.98
N LEU A 189 -50.82 4.01 15.07
CA LEU A 189 -51.71 4.91 14.33
C LEU A 189 -51.52 6.38 14.74
N SER A 190 -51.29 6.63 16.02
CA SER A 190 -51.02 7.97 16.54
C SER A 190 -49.70 8.53 16.03
N LEU A 191 -48.68 7.67 15.85
CA LEU A 191 -47.39 8.02 15.27
C LEU A 191 -47.47 8.23 13.75
N HIS A 192 -48.21 7.38 13.05
CA HIS A 192 -48.42 7.47 11.61
C HIS A 192 -49.03 8.82 11.19
N ASP A 193 -49.97 9.35 11.97
CA ASP A 193 -50.57 10.67 11.71
C ASP A 193 -49.57 11.84 11.88
N GLN A 194 -48.46 11.62 12.58
CA GLN A 194 -47.42 12.62 12.83
C GLN A 194 -46.25 12.58 11.83
N VAL A 195 -46.11 11.49 11.06
CA VAL A 195 -44.97 11.25 10.17
C VAL A 195 -45.44 11.13 8.70
N PRO A 196 -45.33 12.22 7.90
CA PRO A 196 -45.91 12.27 6.54
C PRO A 196 -45.39 11.21 5.55
N ILE A 197 -44.13 10.76 5.67
CA ILE A 197 -43.54 9.78 4.74
C ILE A 197 -44.19 8.40 4.85
N MET A 198 -44.67 8.01 6.03
CA MET A 198 -45.37 6.74 6.26
C MET A 198 -46.68 6.68 5.45
N SER A 199 -47.43 7.78 5.47
CA SER A 199 -48.69 7.93 4.72
C SER A 199 -48.50 7.85 3.21
N ALA A 200 -47.37 8.34 2.70
CA ALA A 200 -47.06 8.32 1.28
C ALA A 200 -46.70 6.92 0.77
N CYS A 201 -45.95 6.15 1.56
CA CYS A 201 -45.42 4.84 1.16
C CYS A 201 -46.41 3.68 1.39
N HIS A 202 -47.31 3.79 2.37
CA HIS A 202 -48.33 2.78 2.69
C HIS A 202 -49.71 3.42 2.93
N PRO A 203 -50.35 4.03 1.92
CA PRO A 203 -51.62 4.74 2.10
C PRO A 203 -52.78 3.87 2.58
N TRP A 204 -52.68 2.55 2.38
CA TRP A 204 -53.69 1.55 2.80
C TRP A 204 -53.54 1.08 4.25
N LEU A 205 -52.37 1.30 4.87
CA LEU A 205 -52.02 0.68 6.14
C LEU A 205 -52.82 1.21 7.34
N PRO A 206 -53.06 2.53 7.49
CA PRO A 206 -53.86 3.02 8.62
C PRO A 206 -55.26 2.44 8.67
N ASP A 207 -55.91 2.31 7.51
CA ASP A 207 -57.27 1.75 7.42
C ASP A 207 -57.27 0.26 7.73
N LEU A 208 -56.24 -0.47 7.29
CA LEU A 208 -56.06 -1.87 7.65
C LEU A 208 -55.86 -2.06 9.17
N VAL A 209 -55.00 -1.25 9.79
CA VAL A 209 -54.71 -1.33 11.23
C VAL A 209 -55.95 -0.95 12.06
N ARG A 210 -56.69 0.10 11.68
CA ARG A 210 -57.98 0.44 12.32
C ARG A 210 -58.99 -0.69 12.22
N ALA A 211 -59.09 -1.34 11.05
CA ALA A 211 -59.99 -2.47 10.87
C ALA A 211 -59.57 -3.70 11.68
N ALA A 212 -58.25 -3.95 11.81
CA ALA A 212 -57.71 -5.01 12.66
C ALA A 212 -58.01 -4.77 14.14
N ILE A 213 -57.82 -3.55 14.65
CA ILE A 213 -58.15 -3.17 16.03
C ILE A 213 -59.63 -3.40 16.35
N ALA A 214 -60.52 -3.14 15.38
CA ALA A 214 -61.96 -3.35 15.55
C ALA A 214 -62.41 -4.82 15.38
N ALA A 215 -61.52 -5.71 14.93
CA ALA A 215 -61.86 -7.11 14.67
C ALA A 215 -61.91 -7.91 15.99
N PRO A 216 -62.78 -8.93 16.10
CA PRO A 216 -62.80 -9.84 17.25
C PRO A 216 -61.51 -10.64 17.43
N ASP A 217 -60.78 -10.84 16.33
CA ASP A 217 -59.48 -11.51 16.28
C ASP A 217 -58.57 -10.70 15.33
N PRO A 218 -57.83 -9.70 15.87
CA PRO A 218 -56.96 -8.83 15.09
C PRO A 218 -55.86 -9.59 14.34
N GLU A 219 -55.32 -10.66 14.94
CA GLU A 219 -54.25 -11.48 14.39
C GLU A 219 -54.74 -12.27 13.16
N ALA A 220 -55.86 -12.97 13.28
CA ALA A 220 -56.46 -13.68 12.16
C ALA A 220 -56.93 -12.72 11.04
N PHE A 221 -57.34 -11.49 11.41
CA PHE A 221 -57.67 -10.46 10.44
C PHE A 221 -56.45 -10.02 9.63
N LEU A 222 -55.34 -9.65 10.28
CA LEU A 222 -54.11 -9.23 9.61
C LEU A 222 -53.53 -10.35 8.73
N ARG A 223 -53.49 -11.61 9.23
CA ARG A 223 -53.03 -12.76 8.42
C ARG A 223 -53.84 -12.95 7.14
N ARG A 224 -55.15 -12.71 7.17
CA ARG A 224 -56.02 -12.81 5.98
C ARG A 224 -55.74 -11.72 4.95
N HIS A 225 -55.27 -10.55 5.39
CA HIS A 225 -55.02 -9.39 4.54
C HIS A 225 -53.53 -9.18 4.23
N ARG A 226 -52.65 -10.05 4.74
CA ARG A 226 -51.24 -10.12 4.33
C ARG A 226 -51.16 -10.46 2.84
N PRO A 227 -50.50 -9.64 2.00
CA PRO A 227 -50.26 -9.99 0.60
C PRO A 227 -49.49 -11.33 0.49
N ALA A 228 -49.90 -12.19 -0.44
CA ALA A 228 -49.37 -13.55 -0.54
C ALA A 228 -48.06 -13.62 -1.35
N GLY A 229 -47.11 -14.43 -0.89
CA GLY A 229 -46.00 -14.96 -1.70
C GLY A 229 -44.82 -14.04 -2.03
N GLU A 230 -44.80 -12.80 -1.53
CA GLU A 230 -43.72 -11.83 -1.78
C GLU A 230 -42.89 -11.58 -0.50
N TRP A 231 -41.58 -11.40 -0.66
CA TRP A 231 -40.64 -11.04 0.42
C TRP A 231 -40.74 -11.93 1.67
N ALA A 232 -40.86 -13.24 1.48
CA ALA A 232 -40.97 -14.21 2.57
C ALA A 232 -39.61 -14.68 3.10
N ASP A 233 -38.54 -14.45 2.34
CA ASP A 233 -37.17 -14.80 2.72
C ASP A 233 -36.55 -13.65 3.54
N PRO A 234 -36.13 -13.90 4.79
CA PRO A 234 -35.46 -12.91 5.63
C PRO A 234 -34.20 -12.31 4.99
N GLU A 235 -33.43 -13.10 4.23
CA GLU A 235 -32.22 -12.63 3.57
C GLU A 235 -32.54 -11.61 2.48
N HIS A 236 -33.63 -11.82 1.73
CA HIS A 236 -34.10 -10.88 0.70
C HIS A 236 -34.57 -9.56 1.31
N LEU A 237 -35.28 -9.63 2.44
CA LEU A 237 -35.71 -8.45 3.17
C LEU A 237 -34.54 -7.67 3.74
N TYR A 238 -33.53 -8.36 4.28
CA TYR A 238 -32.33 -7.73 4.80
C TYR A 238 -31.57 -7.00 3.69
N ALA A 239 -31.34 -7.66 2.55
CA ALA A 239 -30.70 -7.04 1.40
C ALA A 239 -31.46 -5.80 0.90
N LEU A 240 -32.80 -5.86 0.82
CA LEU A 240 -33.60 -4.68 0.46
C LEU A 240 -33.41 -3.54 1.46
N ALA A 241 -33.47 -3.82 2.76
CA ALA A 241 -33.36 -2.81 3.80
C ALA A 241 -31.95 -2.19 3.85
N THR A 242 -30.89 -2.98 3.72
CA THR A 242 -29.51 -2.48 3.62
C THR A 242 -29.31 -1.59 2.40
N LEU A 243 -29.81 -2.01 1.23
CA LEU A 243 -29.80 -1.18 0.03
C LEU A 243 -30.49 0.16 0.27
N ARG A 244 -31.66 0.17 0.92
CA ARG A 244 -32.41 1.40 1.25
C ARG A 244 -31.68 2.30 2.24
N CYS A 245 -30.81 1.74 3.06
CA CYS A 245 -29.96 2.50 3.97
C CYS A 245 -28.69 3.05 3.29
N GLY A 246 -28.33 2.55 2.10
CA GLY A 246 -27.17 3.01 1.33
C GLY A 246 -25.84 2.37 1.77
N TYR A 247 -25.86 1.11 2.18
CA TYR A 247 -24.68 0.38 2.64
C TYR A 247 -24.39 -0.85 1.77
N ASP A 248 -23.10 -1.13 1.58
CA ASP A 248 -22.60 -2.17 0.69
C ASP A 248 -22.27 -3.48 1.44
N ASP A 249 -23.25 -4.06 2.14
CA ASP A 249 -23.04 -5.33 2.84
C ASP A 249 -23.09 -6.54 1.87
N PHE A 250 -23.54 -6.33 0.63
CA PHE A 250 -23.78 -7.39 -0.36
C PHE A 250 -22.99 -7.17 -1.64
N THR A 251 -21.87 -7.88 -1.75
CA THR A 251 -21.07 -7.94 -2.99
C THR A 251 -21.77 -8.66 -4.14
N ALA A 252 -22.84 -9.43 -3.85
CA ALA A 252 -23.67 -10.10 -4.84
C ALA A 252 -25.15 -10.10 -4.44
N LYS A 253 -26.04 -10.15 -5.44
CA LYS A 253 -27.49 -10.28 -5.20
C LYS A 253 -27.79 -11.61 -4.49
N PRO A 254 -28.59 -11.61 -3.41
CA PRO A 254 -29.04 -12.84 -2.76
C PRO A 254 -29.62 -13.86 -3.75
N GLU A 255 -29.36 -15.14 -3.49
CA GLU A 255 -29.87 -16.24 -4.31
C GLU A 255 -31.42 -16.26 -4.24
N GLY A 256 -32.08 -16.47 -5.37
CA GLY A 256 -33.55 -16.51 -5.44
C GLY A 256 -34.26 -15.15 -5.38
N LEU A 257 -33.58 -14.02 -5.10
CA LEU A 257 -34.20 -12.68 -5.13
C LEU A 257 -34.52 -12.26 -6.57
N ASP A 258 -35.80 -12.08 -6.89
CA ASP A 258 -36.26 -11.70 -8.22
C ASP A 258 -36.16 -10.19 -8.47
N TRP A 259 -35.64 -9.80 -9.64
CA TRP A 259 -35.62 -8.42 -10.11
C TRP A 259 -37.04 -7.83 -10.24
N GLU A 260 -38.07 -8.65 -10.49
CA GLU A 260 -39.46 -8.16 -10.48
C GLU A 260 -39.87 -7.60 -9.11
N LEU A 261 -39.41 -8.20 -8.01
CA LEU A 261 -39.69 -7.70 -6.66
C LEU A 261 -38.99 -6.36 -6.42
N ILE A 262 -37.73 -6.23 -6.84
CA ILE A 262 -36.97 -4.98 -6.77
C ILE A 262 -37.62 -3.89 -7.61
N LEU A 263 -38.10 -4.20 -8.82
CA LEU A 263 -38.79 -3.22 -9.68
C LEU A 263 -40.13 -2.76 -9.12
N ARG A 264 -40.90 -3.64 -8.46
CA ARG A 264 -42.13 -3.25 -7.74
C ARG A 264 -41.79 -2.31 -6.59
N GLU A 265 -40.73 -2.61 -5.86
CA GLU A 265 -40.25 -1.75 -4.77
C GLU A 265 -39.71 -0.41 -5.29
N GLN A 266 -39.03 -0.36 -6.44
CA GLN A 266 -38.63 0.89 -7.12
C GLN A 266 -39.87 1.73 -7.47
N ALA A 267 -40.94 1.10 -7.95
CA ALA A 267 -42.18 1.80 -8.30
C ALA A 267 -42.95 2.31 -7.08
N ARG A 268 -42.89 1.58 -5.95
CA ARG A 268 -43.49 1.99 -4.67
C ARG A 268 -42.72 3.14 -4.04
N MET A 269 -41.40 3.00 -3.97
CA MET A 269 -40.47 3.95 -3.38
C MET A 269 -39.18 3.96 -4.21
N PRO A 270 -38.82 5.06 -4.90
CA PRO A 270 -37.59 5.08 -5.69
C PRO A 270 -36.33 4.88 -4.85
N PHE A 271 -35.40 4.04 -5.32
CA PHE A 271 -34.03 3.90 -4.85
C PHE A 271 -33.28 5.16 -5.28
N CYS A 272 -33.19 6.15 -4.40
CA CYS A 272 -32.44 7.37 -4.65
C CYS A 272 -31.95 7.97 -3.33
N ARG A 273 -30.90 8.79 -3.39
CA ARG A 273 -30.30 9.38 -2.19
C ARG A 273 -31.28 10.22 -1.36
N ALA A 274 -32.27 10.84 -2.00
CA ALA A 274 -33.29 11.65 -1.33
C ALA A 274 -34.22 10.83 -0.41
N ASN A 275 -34.23 9.51 -0.57
CA ASN A 275 -35.04 8.57 0.19
C ASN A 275 -34.20 7.78 1.20
N LEU A 276 -32.97 8.19 1.52
CA LEU A 276 -32.17 7.53 2.56
C LEU A 276 -32.72 7.87 3.96
N PRO A 277 -32.77 6.91 4.90
CA PRO A 277 -33.15 7.16 6.30
C PRO A 277 -32.05 7.88 7.10
N THR A 278 -30.86 8.05 6.52
CA THR A 278 -29.68 8.57 7.22
C THR A 278 -29.11 9.82 6.54
N THR A 279 -28.44 10.65 7.34
CA THR A 279 -27.63 11.78 6.85
C THR A 279 -26.14 11.44 6.79
N ASP A 280 -25.78 10.16 7.01
CA ASP A 280 -24.38 9.72 6.97
C ASP A 280 -23.76 10.05 5.60
N PRO A 281 -22.69 10.87 5.55
CA PRO A 281 -22.01 11.15 4.29
C PRO A 281 -21.39 9.91 3.64
N ARG A 282 -21.17 8.82 4.38
CA ARG A 282 -20.63 7.54 3.88
C ARG A 282 -21.66 6.71 3.14
N ALA A 283 -22.95 6.95 3.35
CA ALA A 283 -24.00 6.20 2.67
C ALA A 283 -23.95 6.46 1.15
N GLU A 284 -23.94 5.39 0.38
CA GLU A 284 -23.97 5.41 -1.07
C GLU A 284 -25.41 5.54 -1.59
N SER A 285 -25.55 5.86 -2.89
CA SER A 285 -26.88 5.83 -3.51
C SER A 285 -27.38 4.38 -3.54
N PRO A 286 -28.59 4.07 -3.03
CA PRO A 286 -29.18 2.73 -3.14
C PRO A 286 -29.21 2.19 -4.58
N LEU A 287 -29.36 3.10 -5.54
CA LEU A 287 -29.38 2.77 -6.96
C LEU A 287 -28.00 2.35 -7.48
N LEU A 288 -26.94 3.00 -7.00
CA LEU A 288 -25.56 2.63 -7.32
C LEU A 288 -25.24 1.23 -6.82
N LEU A 289 -25.61 0.92 -5.57
CA LEU A 289 -25.42 -0.40 -4.96
C LEU A 289 -26.14 -1.50 -5.78
N LEU A 290 -27.36 -1.24 -6.25
CA LEU A 290 -28.08 -2.17 -7.12
C LEU A 290 -27.36 -2.44 -8.44
N THR A 291 -26.61 -1.49 -9.00
CA THR A 291 -25.88 -1.72 -10.25
C THR A 291 -24.68 -2.66 -10.09
N GLN A 292 -24.18 -2.84 -8.87
CA GLN A 292 -23.09 -3.77 -8.57
C GLN A 292 -23.53 -5.23 -8.70
N TRP A 293 -24.83 -5.50 -8.64
CA TRP A 293 -25.38 -6.85 -8.74
C TRP A 293 -25.47 -7.33 -10.19
N GLU A 294 -24.97 -8.54 -10.45
CA GLU A 294 -25.03 -9.13 -11.78
C GLU A 294 -26.48 -9.32 -12.27
N GLY A 295 -26.70 -9.00 -13.55
CA GLY A 295 -28.01 -9.06 -14.18
C GLY A 295 -28.95 -7.90 -13.82
N CYS A 296 -28.44 -6.81 -13.22
CA CYS A 296 -29.23 -5.60 -12.95
C CYS A 296 -29.93 -5.09 -14.23
N PRO A 297 -31.26 -4.84 -14.19
CA PRO A 297 -31.99 -4.33 -15.34
C PRO A 297 -31.38 -3.04 -15.89
N ALA A 298 -31.22 -2.97 -17.21
CA ALA A 298 -30.60 -1.83 -17.88
C ALA A 298 -31.27 -0.48 -17.54
N ASP A 299 -32.59 -0.46 -17.31
CA ASP A 299 -33.31 0.76 -16.94
C ASP A 299 -32.84 1.32 -15.59
N LEU A 300 -32.53 0.46 -14.61
CA LEU A 300 -32.00 0.85 -13.29
C LEU A 300 -30.54 1.29 -13.41
N VAL A 301 -29.73 0.57 -14.20
CA VAL A 301 -28.35 0.98 -14.50
C VAL A 301 -28.32 2.37 -15.14
N TRP A 302 -29.22 2.65 -16.09
CA TRP A 302 -29.34 3.96 -16.72
C TRP A 302 -29.88 5.05 -15.80
N GLU A 303 -30.73 4.70 -14.85
CA GLU A 303 -31.19 5.63 -13.83
C GLU A 303 -30.02 5.99 -12.88
N SER A 304 -29.23 5.00 -12.44
CA SER A 304 -28.00 5.21 -11.66
C SER A 304 -27.01 6.08 -12.43
N PHE A 305 -26.76 5.73 -13.69
CA PHE A 305 -25.83 6.44 -14.53
C PHE A 305 -26.25 7.89 -14.78
N ARG A 306 -27.55 8.20 -14.78
CA ARG A 306 -28.02 9.60 -14.90
C ARG A 306 -27.82 10.41 -13.62
N GLU A 307 -27.81 9.76 -12.46
CA GLU A 307 -27.56 10.40 -11.16
C GLU A 307 -26.06 10.56 -10.90
N ASP A 308 -25.28 9.51 -11.16
CA ASP A 308 -23.83 9.44 -10.93
C ASP A 308 -23.14 8.57 -12.00
N PRO A 309 -22.75 9.17 -13.17
CA PRO A 309 -22.07 8.43 -14.23
C PRO A 309 -20.74 7.80 -13.79
N ILE A 310 -19.97 8.52 -12.95
CA ILE A 310 -18.62 8.10 -12.55
C ILE A 310 -18.70 6.94 -11.56
N GLY A 311 -19.54 7.07 -10.53
CA GLY A 311 -19.77 5.99 -9.56
C GLY A 311 -20.29 4.74 -10.26
N THR A 312 -21.30 4.90 -11.12
CA THR A 312 -21.89 3.78 -11.87
C THR A 312 -20.84 3.10 -12.77
N ALA A 313 -20.01 3.87 -13.49
CA ALA A 313 -18.95 3.28 -14.33
C ALA A 313 -17.86 2.55 -13.53
N ARG A 314 -17.65 2.93 -12.27
CA ARG A 314 -16.66 2.29 -11.38
C ARG A 314 -17.17 1.00 -10.75
N HIS A 315 -18.44 0.99 -10.34
CA HIS A 315 -18.97 -0.07 -9.47
C HIS A 315 -19.99 -0.97 -10.15
N ALA A 316 -20.64 -0.54 -11.24
CA ALA A 316 -21.63 -1.38 -11.90
C ALA A 316 -21.00 -2.67 -12.39
N ALA A 317 -21.67 -3.79 -12.14
CA ALA A 317 -21.27 -5.06 -12.71
C ALA A 317 -21.26 -4.95 -14.24
N ASP A 318 -22.37 -4.52 -14.84
CA ASP A 318 -22.49 -4.40 -16.29
C ASP A 318 -22.88 -2.99 -16.69
N LEU A 319 -22.10 -2.39 -17.59
CA LEU A 319 -22.38 -1.08 -18.15
C LEU A 319 -22.55 -1.22 -19.68
N PRO A 320 -23.73 -0.88 -20.22
CA PRO A 320 -23.99 -1.02 -21.66
C PRO A 320 -23.07 -0.12 -22.48
N ILE A 321 -22.68 -0.56 -23.68
CA ILE A 321 -21.77 0.19 -24.57
C ILE A 321 -22.31 1.59 -24.90
N GLU A 322 -23.63 1.74 -24.91
CA GLU A 322 -24.34 2.99 -25.15
C GLU A 322 -23.92 4.08 -24.14
N ALA A 323 -23.50 3.71 -22.91
CA ALA A 323 -22.96 4.63 -21.90
C ALA A 323 -21.69 5.34 -22.39
N PHE A 324 -20.91 4.71 -23.25
CA PHE A 324 -19.66 5.28 -23.79
C PHE A 324 -19.87 6.06 -25.10
N THR A 325 -20.99 5.82 -25.80
CA THR A 325 -21.28 6.45 -27.11
C THR A 325 -22.12 7.73 -27.02
N GLY A 326 -22.70 8.02 -25.85
CA GLY A 326 -23.55 9.18 -25.63
C GLY A 326 -22.83 10.52 -25.82
N PRO A 327 -23.58 11.60 -26.10
CA PRO A 327 -23.01 12.95 -26.11
C PRO A 327 -22.68 13.39 -24.67
N TRP A 328 -21.41 13.72 -24.43
CA TRP A 328 -20.92 14.23 -23.15
C TRP A 328 -20.85 15.76 -23.16
N ALA A 329 -21.33 16.39 -22.09
CA ALA A 329 -21.23 17.84 -21.91
C ALA A 329 -19.91 18.26 -21.22
N ASP A 330 -19.38 17.39 -20.36
CA ASP A 330 -18.12 17.54 -19.64
C ASP A 330 -17.09 16.49 -20.10
N ASP A 331 -15.89 16.96 -20.45
CA ASP A 331 -14.79 16.11 -20.90
C ASP A 331 -14.17 15.33 -19.73
N ASP A 332 -14.13 15.90 -18.53
CA ASP A 332 -13.52 15.28 -17.34
C ASP A 332 -14.39 14.11 -16.85
N GLU A 333 -15.70 14.30 -16.82
CA GLU A 333 -16.68 13.27 -16.48
C GLU A 333 -16.62 12.09 -17.47
N ARG A 334 -16.59 12.38 -18.78
CA ARG A 334 -16.39 11.34 -19.82
C ARG A 334 -15.11 10.56 -19.59
N ASN A 335 -14.00 11.27 -19.37
CA ASN A 335 -12.69 10.66 -19.20
C ASN A 335 -12.65 9.77 -17.95
N ALA A 336 -13.30 10.18 -16.86
CA ALA A 336 -13.46 9.35 -15.67
C ALA A 336 -14.29 8.09 -15.96
N VAL A 337 -15.42 8.20 -16.67
CA VAL A 337 -16.23 7.05 -17.09
C VAL A 337 -15.43 6.10 -17.98
N PHE A 338 -14.63 6.61 -18.90
CA PHE A 338 -13.79 5.77 -19.78
C PHE A 338 -12.71 5.05 -18.99
N PHE A 339 -12.05 5.76 -18.07
CA PHE A 339 -11.02 5.21 -17.18
C PHE A 339 -11.58 4.06 -16.33
N PHE A 340 -12.74 4.25 -15.69
CA PHE A 340 -13.32 3.24 -14.81
C PHE A 340 -14.06 2.12 -15.56
N GLY A 341 -14.66 2.41 -16.71
CA GLY A 341 -15.56 1.45 -17.38
C GLY A 341 -14.94 0.64 -18.52
N LEU A 342 -14.04 1.22 -19.33
CA LEU A 342 -13.54 0.53 -20.54
C LEU A 342 -12.64 -0.66 -20.20
N GLU A 343 -11.68 -0.47 -19.29
CA GLU A 343 -10.73 -1.53 -18.94
C GLU A 343 -11.42 -2.74 -18.30
N PRO A 344 -12.22 -2.60 -17.21
CA PRO A 344 -12.93 -3.74 -16.62
C PRO A 344 -13.90 -4.40 -17.59
N GLY A 345 -14.65 -3.60 -18.37
CA GLY A 345 -15.61 -4.12 -19.35
C GLY A 345 -14.94 -4.93 -20.46
N ILE A 346 -13.77 -4.50 -20.94
CA ILE A 346 -13.00 -5.25 -21.96
C ILE A 346 -12.39 -6.52 -21.37
N ARG A 347 -11.77 -6.46 -20.18
CA ARG A 347 -11.11 -7.62 -19.56
C ARG A 347 -12.09 -8.72 -19.18
N THR A 348 -13.29 -8.35 -18.76
CA THR A 348 -14.38 -9.30 -18.44
C THR A 348 -15.11 -9.83 -19.67
N GLY A 349 -14.78 -9.32 -20.88
CA GLY A 349 -15.42 -9.70 -22.14
C GLY A 349 -16.83 -9.13 -22.35
N ARG A 350 -17.29 -8.23 -21.47
CA ARG A 350 -18.61 -7.57 -21.55
C ARG A 350 -18.63 -6.51 -22.65
N LEU A 351 -17.50 -5.85 -22.91
CA LEU A 351 -17.29 -4.94 -24.03
C LEU A 351 -16.41 -5.58 -25.12
N SER A 352 -16.95 -5.72 -26.34
CA SER A 352 -16.15 -6.10 -27.51
C SER A 352 -15.21 -4.96 -27.89
N VAL A 353 -13.91 -5.25 -27.95
CA VAL A 353 -12.87 -4.29 -28.36
C VAL A 353 -13.16 -3.73 -29.75
N GLU A 354 -13.59 -4.57 -30.68
CA GLU A 354 -13.91 -4.16 -32.06
C GLU A 354 -15.05 -3.15 -32.08
N ARG A 355 -16.11 -3.36 -31.29
CA ARG A 355 -17.20 -2.40 -31.16
C ARG A 355 -16.73 -1.10 -30.50
N VAL A 356 -15.93 -1.18 -29.44
CA VAL A 356 -15.37 0.01 -28.78
C VAL A 356 -14.55 0.85 -29.77
N LEU A 357 -13.66 0.24 -30.55
CA LEU A 357 -12.84 0.92 -31.56
C LEU A 357 -13.66 1.48 -32.74
N ALA A 358 -14.83 0.91 -33.04
CA ALA A 358 -15.70 1.31 -34.14
C ALA A 358 -16.73 2.38 -33.76
N GLU A 359 -17.29 2.32 -32.56
CA GLU A 359 -18.48 3.08 -32.15
C GLU A 359 -18.17 4.19 -31.14
N VAL A 360 -17.20 3.99 -30.22
CA VAL A 360 -16.94 4.93 -29.11
C VAL A 360 -16.08 6.09 -29.58
N ALA A 361 -16.43 7.31 -29.13
CA ALA A 361 -15.77 8.55 -29.50
C ALA A 361 -15.62 9.48 -28.26
N PRO A 362 -14.63 10.39 -28.23
CA PRO A 362 -13.63 10.65 -29.27
C PRO A 362 -12.46 9.65 -29.26
N ALA A 363 -11.86 9.41 -30.42
CA ALA A 363 -10.77 8.45 -30.62
C ALA A 363 -9.60 8.61 -29.63
N GLU A 364 -9.17 9.84 -29.34
CA GLU A 364 -8.06 10.09 -28.41
C GLU A 364 -8.37 9.59 -26.99
N ALA A 365 -9.56 9.87 -26.47
CA ALA A 365 -9.96 9.43 -25.14
C ALA A 365 -10.05 7.90 -25.09
N VAL A 366 -10.66 7.27 -26.10
CA VAL A 366 -10.71 5.80 -26.19
C VAL A 366 -9.32 5.21 -26.16
N LEU A 367 -8.42 5.66 -27.04
CA LEU A 367 -7.06 5.13 -27.12
C LEU A 367 -6.24 5.31 -25.83
N THR A 368 -6.52 6.37 -25.06
CA THR A 368 -5.84 6.66 -23.80
C THR A 368 -6.22 5.68 -22.70
N TYR A 369 -7.45 5.16 -22.71
CA TYR A 369 -8.00 4.29 -21.66
C TYR A 369 -8.15 2.82 -22.09
N LEU A 370 -7.59 2.42 -23.24
CA LEU A 370 -7.58 1.02 -23.64
C LEU A 370 -6.55 0.22 -22.81
N PRO A 371 -6.89 -1.00 -22.34
CA PRO A 371 -5.94 -1.87 -21.67
C PRO A 371 -5.01 -2.52 -22.70
N LEU A 372 -3.89 -1.88 -23.04
CA LEU A 372 -2.97 -2.34 -24.09
C LEU A 372 -2.04 -3.50 -23.67
N ASP A 373 -1.92 -3.74 -22.37
CA ASP A 373 -1.31 -4.92 -21.80
C ASP A 373 -2.15 -6.19 -22.09
N HIS A 374 -3.47 -6.05 -22.20
CA HIS A 374 -4.39 -7.12 -22.59
C HIS A 374 -4.19 -7.53 -24.07
N GLU A 375 -3.74 -8.77 -24.31
CA GLU A 375 -3.36 -9.27 -25.64
C GLU A 375 -4.47 -9.14 -26.71
N PRO A 376 -5.74 -9.53 -26.44
CA PRO A 376 -6.84 -9.33 -27.39
C PRO A 376 -7.01 -7.87 -27.81
N THR A 377 -6.92 -6.94 -26.85
CA THR A 377 -7.04 -5.49 -27.13
C THR A 377 -5.92 -5.03 -28.06
N ARG A 378 -4.69 -5.40 -27.72
CA ARG A 378 -3.50 -5.07 -28.51
C ARG A 378 -3.59 -5.62 -29.93
N LYS A 379 -4.07 -6.85 -30.09
CA LYS A 379 -4.23 -7.51 -31.39
C LYS A 379 -5.31 -6.84 -32.25
N ALA A 380 -6.46 -6.51 -31.67
CA ALA A 380 -7.54 -5.81 -32.36
C ALA A 380 -7.10 -4.41 -32.82
N LEU A 381 -6.40 -3.67 -31.94
CA LEU A 381 -5.85 -2.37 -32.28
C LEU A 381 -4.76 -2.47 -33.35
N ALA A 382 -3.82 -3.40 -33.23
CA ALA A 382 -2.77 -3.63 -34.24
C ALA A 382 -3.37 -3.93 -35.62
N HIS A 383 -4.39 -4.80 -35.68
CA HIS A 383 -5.09 -5.12 -36.92
C HIS A 383 -5.75 -3.89 -37.56
N LEU A 384 -6.35 -3.00 -36.76
CA LEU A 384 -6.91 -1.75 -37.25
C LEU A 384 -5.82 -0.81 -37.79
N LEU A 385 -4.66 -0.77 -37.13
CA LEU A 385 -3.53 0.08 -37.51
C LEU A 385 -2.79 -0.40 -38.77
N ASP A 386 -2.93 -1.67 -39.18
CA ASP A 386 -2.34 -2.21 -40.42
C ASP A 386 -2.70 -1.36 -41.66
N ALA A 387 -3.87 -0.71 -41.64
CA ALA A 387 -4.32 0.19 -42.70
C ALA A 387 -3.41 1.42 -42.88
N LEU A 388 -2.70 1.88 -41.83
CA LEU A 388 -1.72 2.96 -41.93
C LEU A 388 -0.46 2.54 -42.70
N GLY A 389 -0.11 1.25 -42.65
CA GLY A 389 1.05 0.66 -43.33
C GLY A 389 2.39 1.26 -42.89
N THR A 390 3.42 1.08 -43.74
CA THR A 390 4.78 1.61 -43.52
C THR A 390 4.96 3.05 -44.00
N ASP A 391 3.92 3.71 -44.54
CA ASP A 391 3.99 5.11 -45.00
C ASP A 391 4.03 6.08 -43.79
N PRO A 392 5.15 6.77 -43.54
CA PRO A 392 5.28 7.70 -42.42
C PRO A 392 4.25 8.84 -42.49
N ALA A 393 3.82 9.24 -43.68
CA ALA A 393 2.85 10.32 -43.83
C ALA A 393 1.48 9.95 -43.23
N ASN A 394 1.09 8.68 -43.25
CA ASN A 394 -0.16 8.22 -42.63
C ASN A 394 -0.09 8.33 -41.10
N TRP A 395 1.02 7.90 -40.50
CA TRP A 395 1.25 7.96 -39.05
C TRP A 395 1.35 9.40 -38.52
N LEU A 396 2.07 10.27 -39.21
CA LEU A 396 2.17 11.68 -38.84
C LEU A 396 0.82 12.40 -39.00
N THR A 397 0.03 12.02 -40.02
CA THR A 397 -1.32 12.55 -40.22
C THR A 397 -2.28 12.02 -39.15
N PHE A 398 -2.16 10.75 -38.75
CA PHE A 398 -2.90 10.17 -37.63
C PHE A 398 -2.64 10.95 -36.33
N TYR A 399 -1.36 11.13 -35.96
CA TYR A 399 -0.97 11.92 -34.80
C TYR A 399 -1.52 13.36 -34.83
N ALA A 400 -1.40 14.04 -35.98
CA ALA A 400 -1.88 15.41 -36.13
C ALA A 400 -3.40 15.57 -35.94
N ARG A 401 -4.16 14.52 -36.25
CA ARG A 401 -5.63 14.54 -36.25
C ARG A 401 -6.23 14.00 -34.95
N MET A 402 -5.50 13.14 -34.23
CA MET A 402 -5.97 12.46 -33.02
C MET A 402 -6.62 13.42 -32.03
N SER A 403 -5.94 14.53 -31.67
CA SER A 403 -6.44 15.49 -30.68
C SER A 403 -7.64 16.34 -31.12
N THR A 404 -8.09 16.20 -32.37
CA THR A 404 -9.24 16.92 -32.92
C THR A 404 -10.30 15.98 -33.49
N ALA A 405 -10.07 14.67 -33.37
CA ALA A 405 -10.94 13.65 -33.90
C ALA A 405 -12.18 13.51 -33.02
N ARG A 406 -13.34 13.92 -33.55
CA ARG A 406 -14.63 13.74 -32.86
C ARG A 406 -15.27 12.38 -33.11
N GLY A 407 -14.71 11.59 -34.02
CA GLY A 407 -15.22 10.25 -34.35
C GLY A 407 -14.47 9.15 -33.59
N SER A 408 -14.82 7.90 -33.90
CA SER A 408 -14.17 6.71 -33.35
C SER A 408 -12.76 6.50 -33.88
N VAL A 409 -12.03 5.55 -33.27
CA VAL A 409 -10.67 5.18 -33.69
C VAL A 409 -10.65 4.69 -35.14
N THR A 410 -11.65 3.89 -35.52
CA THR A 410 -11.81 3.42 -36.90
C THR A 410 -11.99 4.58 -37.88
N ALA A 411 -12.81 5.58 -37.52
CA ALA A 411 -12.99 6.78 -38.34
C ALA A 411 -11.71 7.61 -38.46
N LEU A 412 -10.92 7.72 -37.38
CA LEU A 412 -9.63 8.40 -37.38
C LEU A 412 -8.61 7.72 -38.31
N VAL A 413 -8.50 6.39 -38.28
CA VAL A 413 -7.60 5.63 -39.17
C VAL A 413 -8.01 5.77 -40.64
N ALA A 414 -9.31 5.66 -40.93
CA ALA A 414 -9.83 5.86 -42.28
C ALA A 414 -9.58 7.28 -42.80
N ASP A 415 -9.73 8.30 -41.96
CA ASP A 415 -9.46 9.69 -42.31
C ASP A 415 -7.96 9.93 -42.57
N ALA A 416 -7.08 9.34 -41.75
CA ALA A 416 -5.62 9.47 -41.89
C ALA A 416 -5.08 8.84 -43.19
N THR A 417 -5.67 7.73 -43.62
CA THR A 417 -5.26 7.02 -44.84
C THR A 417 -5.88 7.57 -46.13
N SER A 418 -7.01 8.28 -46.04
CA SER A 418 -7.75 8.75 -47.21
C SER A 418 -6.93 9.65 -48.15
N PRO A 419 -6.78 9.29 -49.45
CA PRO A 419 -6.10 10.11 -50.44
C PRO A 419 -6.92 11.34 -50.87
N HIS A 420 -8.22 11.36 -50.57
CA HIS A 420 -9.17 12.41 -50.94
C HIS A 420 -9.55 13.32 -49.76
N ALA A 421 -8.87 13.18 -48.61
CA ALA A 421 -9.12 14.05 -47.46
C ALA A 421 -8.89 15.52 -47.87
N ARG A 422 -9.90 16.37 -47.65
CA ARG A 422 -9.80 17.84 -47.89
C ARG A 422 -8.75 18.51 -47.01
N ARG A 423 -8.28 17.81 -45.96
CA ARG A 423 -7.31 18.29 -44.97
C ARG A 423 -5.89 17.90 -45.36
N LYS A 424 -4.93 18.77 -45.04
CA LYS A 424 -3.51 18.61 -45.36
C LYS A 424 -2.96 17.27 -44.80
N ARG A 425 -2.22 16.52 -45.62
CA ARG A 425 -1.38 15.40 -45.19
C ARG A 425 -0.07 15.91 -44.60
N HIS A 426 0.43 15.25 -43.56
CA HIS A 426 1.67 15.63 -42.87
C HIS A 426 2.82 14.73 -43.33
N THR A 427 3.87 15.33 -43.89
CA THR A 427 5.11 14.63 -44.30
C THR A 427 6.28 14.91 -43.34
N SER A 428 6.03 15.70 -42.30
CA SER A 428 6.97 16.01 -41.21
C SER A 428 6.19 16.11 -39.90
N TRP A 429 6.90 15.95 -38.77
CA TRP A 429 6.31 15.97 -37.45
C TRP A 429 5.48 17.25 -37.21
N PRO A 430 4.19 17.15 -36.82
CA PRO A 430 3.37 18.31 -36.52
C PRO A 430 3.91 19.08 -35.32
N ARG A 431 4.22 20.38 -35.50
CA ARG A 431 4.74 21.28 -34.45
C ARG A 431 5.97 20.68 -33.74
N PRO A 432 7.11 20.53 -34.41
CA PRO A 432 8.29 19.87 -33.84
C PRO A 432 8.80 20.64 -32.62
N VAL A 433 9.13 19.89 -31.57
CA VAL A 433 9.64 20.42 -30.30
C VAL A 433 11.03 19.81 -30.04
N PRO A 434 12.00 20.59 -29.52
CA PRO A 434 13.28 20.05 -29.11
C PRO A 434 13.13 19.06 -27.93
N ALA A 435 14.08 18.14 -27.79
CA ALA A 435 14.25 17.38 -26.56
C ALA A 435 14.47 18.33 -25.37
N GLN A 436 14.03 17.93 -24.17
CA GLN A 436 14.22 18.68 -22.92
C GLN A 436 14.85 17.78 -21.90
N PHE A 437 15.65 18.39 -21.05
CA PHE A 437 16.50 17.69 -20.11
C PHE A 437 16.25 18.30 -18.73
N PRO A 438 15.76 17.54 -17.73
CA PRO A 438 15.48 16.10 -17.78
C PRO A 438 14.31 15.75 -18.72
N ALA A 439 14.24 14.47 -19.11
CA ALA A 439 13.12 13.98 -19.92
C ALA A 439 11.82 14.05 -19.11
N GLU A 440 10.88 14.86 -19.56
CA GLU A 440 9.53 14.95 -18.99
C GLU A 440 8.60 13.91 -19.63
N SER A 441 7.65 13.42 -18.82
CA SER A 441 6.60 12.52 -19.27
C SER A 441 5.87 13.09 -20.49
N PRO A 442 5.43 12.25 -21.43
CA PRO A 442 4.68 12.72 -22.59
C PRO A 442 3.37 13.39 -22.16
N GLU A 443 3.09 14.58 -22.70
CA GLU A 443 1.86 15.33 -22.46
C GLU A 443 0.93 15.34 -23.69
N HIS A 444 -0.33 15.71 -23.47
CA HIS A 444 -1.37 15.83 -24.51
C HIS A 444 -1.58 14.51 -25.28
N ALA A 445 -1.65 14.57 -26.62
CA ALA A 445 -1.87 13.43 -27.51
C ALA A 445 -0.65 12.48 -27.62
N ARG A 446 0.51 12.88 -27.11
CA ARG A 446 1.78 12.16 -27.30
C ARG A 446 1.90 10.84 -26.55
N PRO A 447 1.52 10.71 -25.25
CA PRO A 447 1.53 9.43 -24.56
C PRO A 447 0.68 8.40 -25.31
N THR A 448 -0.56 8.78 -25.65
CA THR A 448 -1.51 7.96 -26.40
C THR A 448 -0.93 7.54 -27.75
N PHE A 449 -0.31 8.46 -28.50
CA PHE A 449 0.31 8.11 -29.78
C PHE A 449 1.45 7.11 -29.64
N LEU A 450 2.34 7.28 -28.65
CA LEU A 450 3.47 6.37 -28.44
C LEU A 450 3.01 4.98 -28.01
N GLN A 451 1.96 4.89 -27.18
CA GLN A 451 1.31 3.64 -26.81
C GLN A 451 0.70 2.91 -28.01
N VAL A 452 -0.03 3.65 -28.87
CA VAL A 452 -0.61 3.13 -30.11
C VAL A 452 0.49 2.70 -31.09
N PHE A 453 1.54 3.50 -31.23
CA PHE A 453 2.68 3.20 -32.09
C PHE A 453 3.44 1.94 -31.66
N ALA A 454 3.53 1.68 -30.35
CA ALA A 454 4.12 0.44 -29.82
C ALA A 454 3.33 -0.82 -30.21
N CYS A 455 2.04 -0.69 -30.57
CA CYS A 455 1.23 -1.80 -31.08
C CYS A 455 1.48 -2.11 -32.57
N ALA A 456 2.13 -1.21 -33.31
CA ALA A 456 2.47 -1.43 -34.71
C ALA A 456 3.57 -2.48 -34.86
N SER A 457 3.66 -3.14 -36.02
CA SER A 457 4.74 -4.07 -36.30
C SER A 457 6.12 -3.39 -36.26
N GLU A 458 7.17 -4.15 -35.93
CA GLU A 458 8.53 -3.62 -35.88
C GLU A 458 8.97 -2.99 -37.21
N GLU A 459 8.56 -3.56 -38.34
CA GLU A 459 8.80 -3.02 -39.68
C GLU A 459 8.23 -1.60 -39.84
N VAL A 460 6.98 -1.40 -39.40
CA VAL A 460 6.33 -0.08 -39.40
C VAL A 460 7.04 0.86 -38.46
N GLN A 461 7.37 0.42 -37.25
CA GLN A 461 8.07 1.27 -36.29
C GLN A 461 9.40 1.76 -36.86
N CYS A 462 10.22 0.87 -37.42
CA CYS A 462 11.49 1.20 -38.06
C CYS A 462 11.33 2.17 -39.25
N ALA A 463 10.26 2.05 -40.05
CA ALA A 463 10.01 2.94 -41.18
C ALA A 463 9.61 4.37 -40.75
N VAL A 464 8.91 4.51 -39.63
CA VAL A 464 8.31 5.78 -39.20
C VAL A 464 9.22 6.59 -38.26
N VAL A 465 9.99 5.93 -37.38
CA VAL A 465 10.87 6.63 -36.41
C VAL A 465 11.83 7.67 -37.01
N PRO A 466 12.34 7.56 -38.27
CA PRO A 466 13.18 8.62 -38.85
C PRO A 466 12.49 9.98 -38.98
N TYR A 467 11.16 10.02 -38.92
CA TYR A 467 10.35 11.22 -39.07
C TYR A 467 9.88 11.82 -37.74
N PHE A 468 10.25 11.22 -36.62
CA PHE A 468 9.97 11.76 -35.29
C PHE A 468 10.78 13.04 -35.06
N ASP A 469 10.23 13.97 -34.29
CA ASP A 469 11.01 15.09 -33.78
C ASP A 469 11.88 14.64 -32.58
N ALA A 470 12.79 15.51 -32.14
CA ALA A 470 13.73 15.20 -31.06
C ALA A 470 13.02 14.81 -29.76
N ARG A 471 11.87 15.43 -29.45
CA ARG A 471 11.12 15.10 -28.24
C ARG A 471 10.41 13.75 -28.32
N ALA A 472 9.82 13.38 -29.46
CA ALA A 472 9.21 12.06 -29.61
C ALA A 472 10.26 10.96 -29.56
N VAL A 473 11.44 11.19 -30.16
CA VAL A 473 12.60 10.28 -30.02
C VAL A 473 12.98 10.09 -28.55
N GLN A 474 13.12 11.19 -27.80
CA GLN A 474 13.42 11.12 -26.37
C GLN A 474 12.40 10.31 -25.60
N GLN A 475 11.11 10.61 -25.79
CA GLN A 475 10.04 9.97 -25.04
C GLN A 475 9.86 8.50 -25.40
N LEU A 476 10.03 8.13 -26.67
CA LEU A 476 10.05 6.74 -27.09
C LEU A 476 11.18 5.97 -26.39
N LEU A 477 12.41 6.51 -26.39
CA LEU A 477 13.57 5.81 -25.83
C LEU A 477 13.54 5.71 -24.30
N VAL A 478 13.05 6.76 -23.63
CA VAL A 478 12.96 6.85 -22.16
C VAL A 478 11.75 6.10 -21.62
N PHE A 479 10.54 6.34 -22.15
CA PHE A 479 9.28 5.81 -21.59
C PHE A 479 8.71 4.62 -22.36
N GLY A 480 9.00 4.47 -23.66
CA GLY A 480 8.35 3.47 -24.52
C GLY A 480 9.04 2.11 -24.63
N ASN A 481 10.24 1.96 -24.05
CA ASN A 481 11.05 0.73 -24.08
C ASN A 481 11.05 -0.05 -25.43
N PRO A 482 11.47 0.60 -26.54
CA PRO A 482 11.40 -0.01 -27.87
C PRO A 482 12.34 -1.23 -27.99
N SER A 483 12.00 -2.14 -28.92
CA SER A 483 12.84 -3.30 -29.23
C SER A 483 14.26 -2.88 -29.66
N PRO A 484 15.27 -3.76 -29.54
CA PRO A 484 16.63 -3.45 -29.98
C PRO A 484 16.73 -3.00 -31.45
N ALA A 485 15.89 -3.56 -32.34
CA ALA A 485 15.86 -3.19 -33.76
C ALA A 485 15.26 -1.80 -33.99
N VAL A 486 14.15 -1.46 -33.32
CA VAL A 486 13.58 -0.10 -33.37
C VAL A 486 14.56 0.91 -32.78
N ARG A 487 15.19 0.58 -31.64
CA ARG A 487 16.24 1.42 -31.04
C ARG A 487 17.41 1.66 -31.99
N ALA A 488 17.89 0.63 -32.68
CA ALA A 488 18.94 0.75 -33.68
C ALA A 488 18.52 1.64 -34.86
N ALA A 489 17.27 1.52 -35.33
CA ALA A 489 16.72 2.38 -36.39
C ALA A 489 16.63 3.85 -35.95
N VAL A 490 16.20 4.11 -34.71
CA VAL A 490 16.19 5.47 -34.13
C VAL A 490 17.59 6.06 -34.07
N VAL A 491 18.59 5.30 -33.58
CA VAL A 491 19.99 5.77 -33.52
C VAL A 491 20.56 5.96 -34.93
N ALA A 492 20.25 5.09 -35.89
CA ALA A 492 20.70 5.26 -37.28
C ALA A 492 20.14 6.52 -37.94
N ALA A 493 18.89 6.88 -37.64
CA ALA A 493 18.24 8.05 -38.23
C ALA A 493 18.63 9.38 -37.56
N HIS A 494 18.72 9.41 -36.22
CA HIS A 494 18.89 10.63 -35.43
C HIS A 494 20.32 10.80 -34.85
N GLY A 495 21.13 9.76 -34.97
CA GLY A 495 22.53 9.75 -34.55
C GLY A 495 22.72 9.99 -33.06
N ARG A 496 23.75 10.75 -32.73
CA ARG A 496 24.14 11.08 -31.36
C ARG A 496 23.02 11.72 -30.53
N SER A 497 22.13 12.49 -31.16
CA SER A 497 21.05 13.17 -30.44
C SER A 497 20.08 12.17 -29.78
N ALA A 498 19.83 11.02 -30.41
CA ALA A 498 19.02 9.95 -29.83
C ALA A 498 19.71 9.27 -28.65
N GLN A 499 21.03 9.03 -28.71
CA GLN A 499 21.79 8.43 -27.61
C GLN A 499 21.78 9.36 -26.38
N VAL A 500 21.98 10.67 -26.59
CA VAL A 500 21.88 11.68 -25.53
C VAL A 500 20.46 11.75 -24.95
N ALA A 501 19.44 11.73 -25.81
CA ALA A 501 18.05 11.73 -25.37
C ALA A 501 17.70 10.50 -24.52
N MET A 502 18.22 9.32 -24.89
CA MET A 502 18.05 8.09 -24.13
C MET A 502 18.74 8.14 -22.76
N ALA A 503 19.89 8.79 -22.67
CA ALA A 503 20.64 8.95 -21.42
C ALA A 503 19.96 9.89 -20.40
N ALA A 504 18.94 10.64 -20.81
CA ALA A 504 18.25 11.61 -19.96
C ALA A 504 17.19 11.00 -19.02
N GLY A 505 17.03 9.68 -19.02
CA GLY A 505 16.07 8.98 -18.17
C GLY A 505 16.59 8.80 -16.73
N TYR A 506 15.74 9.09 -15.74
CA TYR A 506 16.05 8.86 -14.32
C TYR A 506 16.12 7.37 -13.95
N ALA A 507 15.36 6.53 -14.67
CA ALA A 507 15.29 5.09 -14.45
C ALA A 507 15.61 4.37 -15.78
N LEU A 508 16.87 4.00 -15.96
CA LEU A 508 17.32 3.19 -17.09
C LEU A 508 17.38 1.73 -16.66
N SER A 509 16.96 0.82 -17.54
CA SER A 509 17.22 -0.61 -17.32
C SER A 509 18.72 -0.91 -17.41
N ASP A 510 19.18 -1.95 -16.72
CA ASP A 510 20.59 -2.36 -16.70
C ASP A 510 21.16 -2.59 -18.12
N GLU A 511 20.35 -3.15 -19.02
CA GLU A 511 20.72 -3.33 -20.43
C GLU A 511 20.98 -1.98 -21.12
N LYS A 512 20.06 -1.01 -20.98
CA LYS A 512 20.19 0.32 -21.59
C LYS A 512 21.35 1.10 -20.99
N LEU A 513 21.50 1.07 -19.67
CA LEU A 513 22.58 1.74 -18.98
C LEU A 513 23.93 1.19 -19.44
N ARG A 514 24.10 -0.14 -19.49
CA ARG A 514 25.32 -0.78 -20.00
C ARG A 514 25.60 -0.39 -21.44
N TYR A 515 24.60 -0.46 -22.32
CA TYR A 515 24.73 -0.04 -23.71
C TYR A 515 25.22 1.41 -23.83
N LEU A 516 24.63 2.34 -23.08
CA LEU A 516 25.02 3.76 -23.12
C LEU A 516 26.42 4.00 -22.58
N LEU A 517 26.80 3.33 -21.48
CA LEU A 517 28.14 3.42 -20.89
C LEU A 517 29.21 2.88 -21.84
N ASP A 518 28.92 1.80 -22.57
CA ASP A 518 29.86 1.18 -23.52
C ASP A 518 30.11 2.03 -24.78
N LEU A 519 29.31 3.09 -25.02
CA LEU A 519 29.56 4.04 -26.12
C LEU A 519 30.75 4.96 -25.84
N ASP A 520 31.05 5.22 -24.56
CA ASP A 520 32.03 6.22 -24.11
C ASP A 520 31.89 7.58 -24.87
N GLU A 521 30.67 7.96 -25.27
CA GLU A 521 30.43 9.22 -26.00
C GLU A 521 30.32 10.39 -25.02
N PRO A 522 31.13 11.47 -25.14
CA PRO A 522 31.18 12.57 -24.18
C PRO A 522 29.83 13.15 -23.75
N ALA A 523 28.94 13.40 -24.72
CA ALA A 523 27.63 13.99 -24.45
C ALA A 523 26.69 13.00 -23.74
N VAL A 524 26.85 11.69 -23.98
CA VAL A 524 26.10 10.62 -23.30
C VAL A 524 26.57 10.51 -21.86
N ASP A 525 27.89 10.43 -21.63
CA ASP A 525 28.48 10.38 -20.28
C ASP A 525 28.06 11.58 -19.43
N ALA A 526 28.12 12.79 -20.00
CA ALA A 526 27.68 14.01 -19.32
C ALA A 526 26.20 13.97 -18.93
N THR A 527 25.34 13.44 -19.81
CA THR A 527 23.90 13.32 -19.56
C THR A 527 23.60 12.24 -18.52
N LEU A 528 24.26 11.09 -18.61
CA LEU A 528 24.18 10.01 -17.62
C LEU A 528 24.65 10.48 -16.24
N PHE A 529 25.73 11.25 -16.17
CA PHE A 529 26.21 11.81 -14.91
C PHE A 529 25.19 12.81 -14.31
N ARG A 530 24.51 13.57 -15.17
CA ARG A 530 23.53 14.58 -14.72
C ARG A 530 22.21 14.00 -14.23
N TYR A 531 21.66 13.03 -14.96
CA TYR A 531 20.29 12.54 -14.74
C TYR A 531 20.20 11.05 -14.39
N GLY A 532 21.21 10.27 -14.75
CA GLY A 532 21.23 8.82 -14.54
C GLY A 532 21.62 8.44 -13.11
N ARG A 533 21.14 7.27 -12.66
CA ARG A 533 21.60 6.63 -11.43
C ARG A 533 22.86 5.83 -11.70
N LEU A 534 24.01 6.48 -11.58
CA LEU A 534 25.32 5.83 -11.70
C LEU A 534 25.83 5.39 -10.34
N ASP A 535 26.50 4.24 -10.30
CA ASP A 535 27.27 3.86 -9.12
C ASP A 535 28.52 4.75 -8.96
N GLN A 536 29.14 4.64 -7.79
CA GLN A 536 30.33 5.42 -7.45
C GLN A 536 31.55 5.08 -8.35
N ALA A 537 31.65 3.85 -8.84
CA ALA A 537 32.77 3.40 -9.66
C ALA A 537 32.70 4.01 -11.07
N GLU A 538 31.52 4.01 -11.68
CA GLU A 538 31.25 4.63 -12.98
C GLU A 538 31.39 6.16 -12.91
N CYS A 539 30.88 6.81 -11.85
CA CYS A 539 31.13 8.24 -11.62
C CYS A 539 32.63 8.55 -11.55
N ALA A 540 33.38 7.78 -10.76
CA ALA A 540 34.82 7.97 -10.61
C ALA A 540 35.58 7.70 -11.92
N ARG A 541 35.12 6.74 -12.74
CA ARG A 541 35.67 6.44 -14.06
C ARG A 541 35.48 7.62 -15.01
N MET A 542 34.25 8.11 -15.15
CA MET A 542 33.90 9.24 -16.04
C MET A 542 34.66 10.50 -15.64
N LEU A 543 34.66 10.84 -14.35
CA LEU A 543 35.37 12.02 -13.83
C LEU A 543 36.89 11.91 -13.94
N ALA A 544 37.44 10.70 -14.01
CA ALA A 544 38.85 10.48 -14.32
C ALA A 544 39.14 10.46 -15.84
N GLY A 545 38.13 10.54 -16.70
CA GLY A 545 38.27 10.42 -18.15
C GLY A 545 38.73 9.04 -18.61
N ARG A 546 38.42 7.97 -17.85
CA ARG A 546 38.77 6.59 -18.22
C ARG A 546 37.68 5.98 -19.11
N LEU A 547 38.07 5.29 -20.18
CA LEU A 547 37.15 4.60 -21.08
C LEU A 547 36.86 3.17 -20.58
N ARG A 548 35.72 2.57 -20.94
CA ARG A 548 35.35 1.20 -20.53
C ARG A 548 36.11 0.13 -21.29
N ASP A 549 36.43 0.36 -22.56
CA ASP A 549 37.27 -0.52 -23.39
C ASP A 549 38.76 -0.51 -23.00
N GLY A 550 39.14 0.40 -22.10
CA GLY A 550 40.50 0.58 -21.61
C GLY A 550 41.17 1.78 -22.28
N GLY A 551 41.74 2.66 -21.45
CA GLY A 551 42.40 3.88 -21.91
C GLY A 551 41.95 5.09 -21.11
N SER A 552 42.49 6.25 -21.49
CA SER A 552 42.18 7.53 -20.85
C SER A 552 42.11 8.64 -21.88
N ARG A 553 41.14 9.53 -21.73
CA ARG A 553 40.99 10.80 -22.43
C ARG A 553 41.03 11.97 -21.45
N PRO A 554 41.30 13.21 -21.91
CA PRO A 554 40.94 14.40 -21.16
C PRO A 554 39.45 14.36 -20.79
N VAL A 555 39.09 14.85 -19.60
CA VAL A 555 37.69 14.91 -19.20
C VAL A 555 36.96 15.86 -20.16
N PRO A 556 35.87 15.41 -20.82
CA PRO A 556 35.23 16.22 -21.86
C PRO A 556 34.60 17.51 -21.33
N ASP A 557 34.59 18.55 -22.16
CA ASP A 557 34.00 19.86 -21.82
C ASP A 557 32.51 19.75 -21.50
N GLU A 558 31.79 18.80 -22.11
CA GLU A 558 30.37 18.53 -21.82
C GLU A 558 30.17 18.09 -20.36
N LEU A 559 31.03 17.21 -19.84
CA LEU A 559 30.95 16.75 -18.45
C LEU A 559 31.40 17.87 -17.48
N LEU A 560 32.39 18.67 -17.88
CA LEU A 560 32.81 19.83 -17.10
C LEU A 560 31.70 20.90 -17.01
N ALA A 561 30.95 21.14 -18.09
CA ALA A 561 29.82 22.06 -18.09
C ALA A 561 28.69 21.58 -17.16
N VAL A 562 28.46 20.27 -17.09
CA VAL A 562 27.50 19.66 -16.15
C VAL A 562 27.89 19.92 -14.69
N LEU A 563 29.18 19.88 -14.36
CA LEU A 563 29.67 20.21 -13.01
C LEU A 563 29.58 21.71 -12.67
N ASP A 564 29.65 22.59 -13.69
CA ASP A 564 29.53 24.04 -13.55
C ASP A 564 28.07 24.51 -13.39
N ASP A 565 27.09 23.69 -13.79
CA ASP A 565 25.68 24.05 -13.73
C ASP A 565 25.25 24.33 -12.27
N PRO A 566 24.86 25.57 -11.92
CA PRO A 566 24.49 25.92 -10.54
C PRO A 566 23.13 25.36 -10.12
N ASP A 567 22.23 25.08 -11.09
CA ASP A 567 20.87 24.64 -10.87
C ASP A 567 20.78 23.11 -10.70
N ALA A 568 21.84 22.38 -11.08
CA ALA A 568 21.93 20.96 -10.83
C ALA A 568 22.18 20.67 -9.34
N ASP A 569 21.28 19.91 -8.71
CA ASP A 569 21.47 19.38 -7.36
C ASP A 569 22.14 18.01 -7.45
N TYR A 570 23.40 17.92 -7.01
CA TYR A 570 24.14 16.68 -6.98
C TYR A 570 24.29 16.19 -5.54
N PRO A 571 24.00 14.90 -5.26
CA PRO A 571 24.39 14.30 -4.01
C PRO A 571 25.88 14.54 -3.76
N ARG A 572 26.23 15.06 -2.58
CA ARG A 572 27.62 15.36 -2.22
C ARG A 572 28.57 14.17 -2.45
N VAL A 573 28.08 12.95 -2.19
CA VAL A 573 28.80 11.70 -2.44
C VAL A 573 29.18 11.50 -3.91
N GLN A 574 28.29 11.86 -4.84
CA GLN A 574 28.54 11.77 -6.28
C GLN A 574 29.65 12.74 -6.69
N LEU A 575 29.60 14.00 -6.23
CA LEU A 575 30.67 14.97 -6.49
C LEU A 575 32.00 14.53 -5.84
N ALA A 576 31.96 13.95 -4.65
CA ALA A 576 33.15 13.51 -3.95
C ALA A 576 33.90 12.37 -4.67
N THR A 577 33.24 11.62 -5.56
CA THR A 577 33.90 10.60 -6.39
C THR A 577 35.00 11.19 -7.27
N GLY A 578 34.88 12.45 -7.69
CA GLY A 578 35.88 13.11 -8.52
C GLY A 578 37.09 13.66 -7.75
N LEU A 579 37.13 13.56 -6.41
CA LEU A 579 38.29 13.96 -5.62
C LEU A 579 39.56 13.16 -5.99
N GLY A 580 39.39 11.94 -6.50
CA GLY A 580 40.47 11.08 -6.99
C GLY A 580 40.69 11.10 -8.51
N SER A 581 40.04 12.00 -9.26
CA SER A 581 40.12 12.03 -10.73
C SER A 581 41.51 12.41 -11.27
N GLY A 582 42.22 13.24 -10.50
CA GLY A 582 43.48 13.90 -10.89
C GLY A 582 43.35 14.93 -12.02
N ASP A 583 42.16 15.07 -12.63
CA ASP A 583 41.93 16.06 -13.67
C ASP A 583 41.78 17.46 -13.07
N LEU A 584 42.55 18.42 -13.59
CA LEU A 584 42.58 19.78 -13.06
C LEU A 584 41.22 20.50 -13.24
N GLY A 585 40.52 20.25 -14.35
CA GLY A 585 39.21 20.84 -14.64
C GLY A 585 38.13 20.33 -13.71
N VAL A 586 38.15 19.04 -13.39
CA VAL A 586 37.25 18.41 -12.41
C VAL A 586 37.55 18.88 -10.99
N ALA A 587 38.83 18.86 -10.58
CA ALA A 587 39.25 19.28 -9.24
C ALA A 587 38.83 20.72 -8.92
N ARG A 588 38.97 21.64 -9.89
CA ARG A 588 38.50 23.03 -9.77
C ARG A 588 37.02 23.13 -9.44
N ARG A 589 36.19 22.44 -10.21
CA ARG A 589 34.72 22.51 -10.11
C ARG A 589 34.21 21.85 -8.84
N ILE A 590 34.76 20.71 -8.48
CA ILE A 590 34.42 20.03 -7.22
C ILE A 590 34.78 20.89 -6.02
N LEU A 591 35.97 21.51 -5.98
CA LEU A 591 36.35 22.39 -4.87
C LEU A 591 35.44 23.63 -4.80
N ALA A 592 35.05 24.20 -5.93
CA ALA A 592 34.13 25.34 -5.99
C ALA A 592 32.72 24.97 -5.50
N ARG A 593 32.20 23.79 -5.87
CA ARG A 593 30.85 23.32 -5.51
C ARG A 593 30.77 22.80 -4.07
N LEU A 594 31.74 22.00 -3.64
CA LEU A 594 31.74 21.42 -2.29
C LEU A 594 32.06 22.43 -1.19
N ARG A 595 32.60 23.62 -1.56
CA ARG A 595 33.00 24.82 -0.78
C ARG A 595 33.88 24.60 0.46
N SER A 596 33.59 23.56 1.24
CA SER A 596 34.39 23.06 2.35
C SER A 596 34.43 21.53 2.31
N LEU A 597 35.58 20.96 1.95
CA LEU A 597 35.90 19.58 2.32
C LEU A 597 36.16 19.57 3.82
N HIS A 598 35.44 18.75 4.58
CA HIS A 598 35.54 18.64 6.03
C HIS A 598 36.81 17.87 6.43
N LEU A 599 37.17 16.83 5.69
CA LEU A 599 38.19 15.87 6.10
C LEU A 599 39.58 16.23 5.53
N PRO A 600 40.65 16.12 6.33
CA PRO A 600 42.02 16.24 5.84
C PRO A 600 42.33 15.27 4.70
N ALA A 601 41.85 14.02 4.79
CA ALA A 601 42.02 12.98 3.76
C ALA A 601 41.49 13.44 2.39
N SER A 602 40.24 13.92 2.33
CA SER A 602 39.62 14.41 1.09
C SER A 602 40.42 15.54 0.43
N ARG A 603 40.95 16.48 1.23
CA ARG A 603 41.78 17.60 0.72
C ARG A 603 43.12 17.10 0.18
N LEU A 604 43.76 16.15 0.87
CA LEU A 604 45.02 15.56 0.44
C LEU A 604 44.84 14.68 -0.79
N ARG A 605 43.73 13.95 -0.90
CA ARG A 605 43.38 13.09 -2.04
C ARG A 605 43.34 13.89 -3.34
N VAL A 606 42.70 15.06 -3.35
CA VAL A 606 42.69 15.97 -4.50
C VAL A 606 44.09 16.41 -4.87
N LEU A 607 44.89 16.85 -3.90
CA LEU A 607 46.25 17.36 -4.16
C LEU A 607 47.19 16.28 -4.69
N VAL A 608 47.12 15.06 -4.14
CA VAL A 608 47.92 13.91 -4.60
C VAL A 608 47.50 13.53 -6.01
N ALA A 609 46.20 13.34 -6.27
CA ALA A 609 45.72 12.93 -7.58
C ALA A 609 46.04 13.96 -8.68
N VAL A 610 45.89 15.27 -8.39
CA VAL A 610 46.23 16.35 -9.32
C VAL A 610 47.74 16.39 -9.58
N TRP A 611 48.59 16.18 -8.57
CA TRP A 611 50.03 16.10 -8.78
C TRP A 611 50.40 14.91 -9.65
N GLU A 612 49.85 13.72 -9.36
CA GLU A 612 50.15 12.50 -10.10
C GLU A 612 49.85 12.61 -11.59
N ARG A 613 48.75 13.29 -11.95
CA ARG A 613 48.33 13.43 -13.34
C ARG A 613 48.86 14.70 -14.03
N GLY A 614 48.81 15.85 -13.36
CA GLY A 614 49.12 17.17 -13.93
C GLY A 614 50.44 17.77 -13.48
N GLY A 615 51.17 17.11 -12.58
CA GLY A 615 52.44 17.60 -12.03
C GLY A 615 52.28 18.75 -11.02
N PRO A 616 53.40 19.30 -10.54
CA PRO A 616 53.40 20.31 -9.48
C PRO A 616 52.74 21.63 -9.90
N ASP A 617 52.77 22.01 -11.18
CA ASP A 617 52.14 23.24 -11.67
C ASP A 617 50.61 23.20 -11.56
N ALA A 618 49.99 22.07 -11.89
CA ALA A 618 48.55 21.88 -11.71
C ALA A 618 48.14 22.02 -10.23
N VAL A 619 48.99 21.55 -9.30
CA VAL A 619 48.76 21.75 -7.86
C VAL A 619 48.88 23.23 -7.49
N ARG A 620 49.84 23.98 -8.03
CA ARG A 620 49.95 25.43 -7.80
C ARG A 620 48.66 26.15 -8.18
N GLU A 621 48.04 25.77 -9.29
CA GLU A 621 46.75 26.32 -9.73
C GLU A 621 45.62 26.02 -8.75
N ILE A 622 45.54 24.80 -8.18
CA ILE A 622 44.57 24.46 -7.13
C ILE A 622 44.80 25.28 -5.85
N LEU A 623 46.06 25.44 -5.43
CA LEU A 623 46.40 26.21 -4.22
C LEU A 623 46.02 27.70 -4.35
N ALA A 624 45.96 28.23 -5.57
CA ALA A 624 45.59 29.62 -5.85
C ALA A 624 44.07 29.89 -5.76
N MET A 625 43.21 28.87 -5.79
CA MET A 625 41.75 29.03 -5.74
C MET A 625 41.19 29.41 -4.35
N ASP A 626 42.04 29.51 -3.33
CA ASP A 626 41.67 29.87 -1.95
C ASP A 626 40.61 28.95 -1.25
N HIS A 627 40.20 27.83 -1.85
CA HIS A 627 39.22 26.89 -1.26
C HIS A 627 39.81 25.91 -0.22
N LEU A 628 41.13 25.90 -0.02
CA LEU A 628 41.81 25.01 0.93
C LEU A 628 42.34 25.78 2.16
N PRO A 629 42.42 25.15 3.35
CA PRO A 629 42.95 25.79 4.54
C PRO A 629 44.36 26.36 4.33
N VAL A 630 44.60 27.59 4.80
CA VAL A 630 45.87 28.33 4.62
C VAL A 630 47.09 27.50 5.09
N THR A 631 46.94 26.75 6.18
CA THR A 631 48.00 25.90 6.74
C THR A 631 48.36 24.75 5.80
N LEU A 632 47.36 24.09 5.19
CA LEU A 632 47.56 23.06 4.19
C LEU A 632 48.24 23.66 2.95
N ARG A 633 47.73 24.80 2.45
CA ARG A 633 48.29 25.46 1.26
C ARG A 633 49.76 25.82 1.41
N ARG A 634 50.14 26.45 2.52
CA ARG A 634 51.55 26.80 2.81
C ARG A 634 52.44 25.57 2.93
N ARG A 635 51.96 24.48 3.53
CA ARG A 635 52.71 23.23 3.65
C ARG A 635 52.90 22.56 2.30
N THR A 636 51.84 22.46 1.50
CA THR A 636 51.89 21.86 0.15
C THR A 636 52.78 22.69 -0.77
N ALA A 637 52.70 24.03 -0.74
CA ALA A 637 53.56 24.89 -1.55
C ALA A 637 55.05 24.64 -1.31
N LYS A 638 55.47 24.42 -0.06
CA LYS A 638 56.87 24.06 0.27
C LYS A 638 57.28 22.69 -0.27
N LEU A 639 56.34 21.74 -0.35
CA LEU A 639 56.62 20.40 -0.86
C LEU A 639 56.80 20.38 -2.37
N LEU A 640 56.16 21.29 -3.12
CA LEU A 640 56.23 21.35 -4.59
C LEU A 640 57.65 21.55 -5.13
N ASP A 641 58.52 22.19 -4.35
CA ASP A 641 59.92 22.45 -4.74
C ASP A 641 60.91 21.42 -4.12
N THR A 642 60.39 20.39 -3.44
CA THR A 642 61.19 19.31 -2.85
C THR A 642 61.18 18.07 -3.76
N PRO A 643 62.32 17.43 -4.06
CA PRO A 643 62.38 16.25 -4.94
C PRO A 643 61.40 15.11 -4.55
N ASP A 644 61.24 14.85 -3.26
CA ASP A 644 60.35 13.80 -2.72
C ASP A 644 58.99 14.34 -2.24
N GLY A 645 58.60 15.55 -2.66
CA GLY A 645 57.40 16.22 -2.17
C GLY A 645 56.10 15.43 -2.35
N LEU A 646 55.93 14.76 -3.50
CA LEU A 646 54.78 13.90 -3.77
C LEU A 646 54.76 12.65 -2.88
N ALA A 647 55.92 12.02 -2.66
CA ALA A 647 56.03 10.86 -1.78
C ALA A 647 55.62 11.24 -0.34
N LEU A 648 56.07 12.39 0.15
CA LEU A 648 55.68 12.91 1.47
C LEU A 648 54.17 13.22 1.57
N LEU A 649 53.55 13.73 0.50
CA LEU A 649 52.09 13.93 0.48
C LEU A 649 51.33 12.62 0.47
N ARG A 650 51.79 11.60 -0.27
CA ARG A 650 51.21 10.25 -0.25
C ARG A 650 51.28 9.63 1.15
N THR A 651 52.42 9.75 1.84
CA THR A 651 52.55 9.29 3.23
C THR A 651 51.52 9.97 4.13
N ARG A 652 51.32 11.29 4.00
CA ARG A 652 50.33 12.02 4.79
C ARG A 652 48.89 11.67 4.43
N LEU A 653 48.62 11.38 3.15
CA LEU A 653 47.30 10.90 2.73
C LEU A 653 47.01 9.53 3.35
N ALA A 654 47.96 8.60 3.27
CA ALA A 654 47.85 7.28 3.89
C ALA A 654 47.66 7.37 5.41
N GLU A 655 48.37 8.29 6.09
CA GLU A 655 48.16 8.57 7.51
C GLU A 655 46.75 9.13 7.77
N ALA A 656 46.27 10.08 6.97
CA ALA A 656 44.94 10.66 7.14
C ALA A 656 43.77 9.70 6.83
N GLU A 657 44.00 8.72 5.94
CA GLU A 657 43.06 7.64 5.60
C GLU A 657 43.23 6.40 6.48
N SER A 658 44.20 6.41 7.41
CA SER A 658 44.42 5.30 8.32
C SER A 658 43.15 5.01 9.16
N PRO A 659 42.83 3.73 9.40
CA PRO A 659 41.70 3.36 10.24
C PRO A 659 41.70 4.04 11.60
N GLU A 660 42.88 4.23 12.21
CA GLU A 660 43.05 4.90 13.50
C GLU A 660 42.64 6.37 13.46
N THR A 661 43.02 7.09 12.39
CA THR A 661 42.68 8.50 12.23
C THR A 661 41.20 8.70 11.92
N LEU A 662 40.62 7.83 11.09
CA LEU A 662 39.18 7.85 10.79
C LEU A 662 38.34 7.50 12.02
N LEU A 663 38.78 6.50 12.81
CA LEU A 663 38.14 6.17 14.09
C LEU A 663 38.21 7.35 15.06
N ALA A 664 39.38 7.99 15.22
CA ALA A 664 39.53 9.16 16.08
C ALA A 664 38.62 10.32 15.66
N TYR A 665 38.42 10.52 14.35
CA TYR A 665 37.45 11.49 13.83
C TYR A 665 36.00 11.14 14.21
N LEU A 666 35.59 9.89 14.04
CA LEU A 666 34.25 9.41 14.38
C LEU A 666 34.00 9.39 15.90
N ALA A 667 35.05 9.24 16.73
CA ALA A 667 34.97 9.20 18.19
C ALA A 667 35.13 10.56 18.89
N ALA A 668 35.56 11.62 18.19
CA ALA A 668 35.68 12.98 18.76
C ALA A 668 34.40 13.51 19.44
N SER A 669 34.47 14.49 20.34
CA SER A 669 33.28 15.04 21.03
C SER A 669 32.73 16.32 20.39
N THR A 670 33.22 16.71 19.21
CA THR A 670 32.97 18.05 18.64
C THR A 670 31.59 18.22 18.00
N SER A 671 30.89 17.14 17.68
CA SER A 671 29.55 17.13 17.08
C SER A 671 28.90 15.75 17.20
N GLN A 672 27.60 15.65 16.89
CA GLN A 672 26.88 14.37 16.93
C GLN A 672 27.57 13.31 16.05
N PRO A 673 27.66 12.04 16.50
CA PRO A 673 28.27 10.95 15.72
C PRO A 673 27.66 10.77 14.34
N ARG A 674 26.33 10.86 14.24
CA ARG A 674 25.58 10.75 12.97
C ARG A 674 26.04 11.77 11.92
N ASP A 675 26.20 13.03 12.30
CA ASP A 675 26.70 14.09 11.40
C ASP A 675 28.10 13.78 10.86
N ARG A 676 28.96 13.19 11.70
CA ARG A 676 30.35 12.87 11.31
C ARG A 676 30.42 11.67 10.39
N LEU A 677 29.62 10.64 10.67
CA LEU A 677 29.45 9.51 9.79
C LEU A 677 28.90 9.95 8.42
N GLN A 678 27.88 10.81 8.42
CA GLN A 678 27.32 11.39 7.21
C GLN A 678 28.37 12.21 6.45
N ARG A 679 29.17 13.05 7.12
CA ARG A 679 30.27 13.81 6.49
C ARG A 679 31.32 12.88 5.87
N LEU A 680 31.72 11.83 6.57
CA LEU A 680 32.65 10.81 6.10
C LEU A 680 32.15 10.13 4.82
N ARG A 681 30.91 9.65 4.82
CA ARG A 681 30.28 9.04 3.64
C ARG A 681 30.08 10.03 2.50
N SER A 682 29.66 11.25 2.81
CA SER A 682 29.43 12.30 1.81
C SER A 682 30.71 12.68 1.05
N GLU A 683 31.88 12.43 1.63
CA GLU A 683 33.18 12.69 0.98
C GLU A 683 33.80 11.41 0.37
N GLY A 684 33.01 10.35 0.22
CA GLY A 684 33.41 9.12 -0.46
C GLY A 684 34.42 8.28 0.32
N LEU A 685 34.45 8.40 1.64
CA LEU A 685 35.22 7.54 2.53
C LEU A 685 34.28 6.49 3.14
N ALA A 686 34.74 5.25 3.19
CA ALA A 686 34.04 4.18 3.89
C ALA A 686 34.36 4.24 5.40
N PRO A 687 33.41 3.91 6.29
CA PRO A 687 33.71 3.75 7.70
C PRO A 687 34.82 2.71 7.91
N PRO A 688 35.76 2.91 8.85
CA PRO A 688 36.84 1.97 9.10
C PRO A 688 36.31 0.75 9.88
N TRP A 689 35.49 -0.08 9.22
CA TRP A 689 34.75 -1.20 9.83
C TRP A 689 35.61 -2.11 10.72
N PRO A 690 36.83 -2.52 10.34
CA PRO A 690 37.68 -3.34 11.20
C PRO A 690 38.09 -2.62 12.50
N ALA A 691 38.42 -1.33 12.44
CA ALA A 691 38.82 -0.55 13.61
C ALA A 691 37.62 -0.24 14.51
N LEU A 692 36.43 0.00 13.93
CA LEU A 692 35.18 0.17 14.68
C LEU A 692 34.79 -1.12 15.41
N THR A 693 34.95 -2.28 14.76
CA THR A 693 34.71 -3.59 15.37
C THR A 693 35.68 -3.84 16.53
N ALA A 694 36.97 -3.60 16.33
CA ALA A 694 37.97 -3.73 17.39
C ALA A 694 37.71 -2.75 18.56
N ALA A 695 37.25 -1.53 18.28
CA ALA A 695 36.89 -0.55 19.30
C ALA A 695 35.67 -0.99 20.13
N GLN A 696 34.68 -1.62 19.49
CA GLN A 696 33.53 -2.22 20.17
C GLN A 696 33.94 -3.40 21.05
N GLU A 697 34.77 -4.31 20.53
CA GLU A 697 35.29 -5.45 21.29
C GLU A 697 36.12 -5.01 22.51
N ALA A 698 36.82 -3.88 22.40
CA ALA A 698 37.56 -3.26 23.51
C ALA A 698 36.68 -2.45 24.48
N GLY A 699 35.37 -2.32 24.23
CA GLY A 699 34.44 -1.52 25.05
C GLY A 699 34.71 -0.01 25.00
N SER A 700 35.38 0.45 23.94
CA SER A 700 35.80 1.86 23.78
C SER A 700 34.94 2.64 22.79
N LEU A 701 34.00 1.96 22.12
CA LEU A 701 33.07 2.58 21.18
C LEU A 701 31.91 3.23 21.94
N ASP A 702 31.65 4.49 21.61
CA ASP A 702 30.55 5.25 22.19
C ASP A 702 29.17 4.73 21.70
N GLY A 703 28.18 4.68 22.61
CA GLY A 703 26.85 4.12 22.31
C GLY A 703 26.05 4.92 21.27
N GLU A 704 26.18 6.25 21.24
CA GLU A 704 25.53 7.08 20.22
C GLU A 704 26.17 6.83 18.84
N LEU A 705 27.49 6.64 18.80
CA LEU A 705 28.19 6.26 17.57
C LEU A 705 27.77 4.86 17.09
N LEU A 706 27.67 3.87 17.99
CA LEU A 706 27.18 2.54 17.65
C LEU A 706 25.76 2.64 17.04
N SER A 707 24.84 3.35 17.70
CA SER A 707 23.47 3.56 17.19
C SER A 707 23.44 4.16 15.78
N ALA A 708 24.30 5.16 15.50
CA ALA A 708 24.41 5.72 14.15
C ALA A 708 24.94 4.72 13.11
N LEU A 709 25.89 3.85 13.49
CA LEU A 709 26.47 2.83 12.61
C LEU A 709 25.48 1.70 12.29
N LEU A 710 24.59 1.33 13.22
CA LEU A 710 23.60 0.26 13.00
C LEU A 710 22.61 0.59 11.89
N GLN A 711 22.36 1.88 11.65
CA GLN A 711 21.49 2.37 10.58
C GLN A 711 22.16 2.28 9.19
N GLU A 712 23.45 1.93 9.12
CA GLU A 712 24.17 1.85 7.86
C GLU A 712 23.89 0.53 7.12
N PRO A 713 23.61 0.59 5.80
CA PRO A 713 23.26 -0.58 5.00
C PRO A 713 24.42 -1.57 4.85
N ASP A 714 25.66 -1.12 5.06
CA ASP A 714 26.88 -1.94 5.01
C ASP A 714 27.47 -2.23 6.41
N CYS A 715 26.74 -1.92 7.49
CA CYS A 715 27.17 -2.24 8.85
C CYS A 715 27.49 -3.73 9.01
N PRO A 716 28.70 -4.09 9.51
CA PRO A 716 29.15 -5.47 9.59
C PRO A 716 28.46 -6.23 10.71
N ARG A 717 28.25 -7.53 10.48
CA ARG A 717 27.57 -8.45 11.41
C ARG A 717 28.07 -8.38 12.86
N PRO A 718 29.38 -8.32 13.17
CA PRO A 718 29.85 -8.23 14.56
C PRO A 718 29.29 -7.03 15.33
N LEU A 719 29.13 -5.86 14.69
CA LEU A 719 28.53 -4.68 15.34
C LEU A 719 27.03 -4.85 15.54
N LEU A 720 26.34 -5.42 14.56
CA LEU A 720 24.92 -5.75 14.68
C LEU A 720 24.67 -6.72 15.84
N LEU A 721 25.51 -7.76 15.99
CA LEU A 721 25.42 -8.72 17.09
C LEU A 721 25.72 -8.07 18.45
N ALA A 722 26.71 -7.18 18.54
CA ALA A 722 27.04 -6.49 19.78
C ALA A 722 25.90 -5.56 20.24
N ALA A 723 25.15 -4.98 19.30
CA ALA A 723 24.00 -4.14 19.63
C ALA A 723 22.78 -4.92 20.12
N LEU A 724 22.75 -6.25 19.95
CA LEU A 724 21.70 -7.09 20.50
C LEU A 724 21.80 -7.21 22.03
N ASP A 725 22.98 -7.00 22.62
CA ASP A 725 23.22 -7.16 24.06
C ASP A 725 22.51 -6.08 24.90
N ASP A 726 22.11 -4.95 24.31
CA ASP A 726 21.38 -3.85 24.96
C ASP A 726 20.32 -3.24 24.02
N LEU A 727 19.35 -4.07 23.65
CA LEU A 727 18.32 -3.72 22.68
C LEU A 727 17.23 -2.84 23.31
N PRO A 728 16.90 -1.68 22.71
CA PRO A 728 15.74 -0.92 23.14
C PRO A 728 14.47 -1.71 22.82
N VAL A 729 13.47 -1.65 23.72
CA VAL A 729 12.18 -2.33 23.51
C VAL A 729 11.45 -1.80 22.26
N TRP A 730 11.68 -0.54 21.90
CA TRP A 730 11.07 0.15 20.77
C TRP A 730 12.12 0.90 19.95
N GLY A 731 11.91 1.02 18.63
CA GLY A 731 12.74 1.86 17.75
C GLY A 731 14.03 1.22 17.25
N ALA A 732 14.10 -0.11 17.19
CA ALA A 732 15.22 -0.85 16.60
C ALA A 732 15.02 -1.06 15.08
N ASP A 733 14.80 0.02 14.33
CA ASP A 733 14.46 0.01 12.90
C ASP A 733 15.55 -0.62 12.00
N TRP A 734 16.74 -0.84 12.55
CA TRP A 734 17.85 -1.52 11.89
C TRP A 734 17.69 -3.06 11.86
N ILE A 735 16.89 -3.65 12.75
CA ILE A 735 16.68 -5.12 12.80
C ILE A 735 16.02 -5.64 11.52
N PRO A 736 14.89 -5.07 11.03
CA PRO A 736 14.27 -5.51 9.78
C PRO A 736 15.25 -5.44 8.60
N ASN A 737 16.05 -4.38 8.50
CA ASN A 737 17.08 -4.23 7.48
C ASN A 737 18.19 -5.28 7.61
N GLY A 738 18.60 -5.60 8.84
CA GLY A 738 19.59 -6.65 9.13
C GLY A 738 19.10 -8.05 8.74
N LEU A 739 17.84 -8.36 9.02
CA LEU A 739 17.20 -9.62 8.66
C LEU A 739 16.96 -9.72 7.14
N GLY A 740 16.38 -8.69 6.52
CA GLY A 740 16.08 -8.66 5.08
C GLY A 740 17.32 -8.72 4.19
N SER A 741 18.47 -8.26 4.69
CA SER A 741 19.77 -8.39 4.00
C SER A 741 20.55 -9.66 4.37
N GLY A 742 20.01 -10.53 5.24
CA GLY A 742 20.67 -11.76 5.69
C GLY A 742 21.91 -11.56 6.57
N ARG A 743 22.14 -10.33 7.07
CA ARG A 743 23.27 -10.02 7.97
C ARG A 743 22.99 -10.43 9.42
N LEU A 744 21.73 -10.45 9.79
CA LEU A 744 21.23 -11.06 11.01
C LEU A 744 20.40 -12.29 10.65
N THR A 745 20.39 -13.26 11.55
CA THR A 745 19.45 -14.37 11.50
C THR A 745 18.44 -14.21 12.63
N PRO A 746 17.22 -14.74 12.50
CA PRO A 746 16.31 -14.82 13.62
C PRO A 746 16.86 -15.60 14.83
N THR A 747 17.76 -16.57 14.60
CA THR A 747 18.49 -17.26 15.67
C THR A 747 19.41 -16.32 16.46
N ASP A 748 20.00 -15.31 15.82
CA ASP A 748 20.81 -14.32 16.50
C ASP A 748 19.96 -13.51 17.49
N LEU A 749 18.76 -13.09 17.09
CA LEU A 749 17.80 -12.42 17.98
C LEU A 749 17.39 -13.33 19.14
N LEU A 750 16.99 -14.57 18.86
CA LEU A 750 16.56 -15.53 19.90
C LEU A 750 17.63 -15.78 20.96
N THR A 751 18.90 -15.86 20.56
CA THR A 751 19.97 -16.36 21.45
C THR A 751 20.83 -15.26 22.06
N ARG A 752 20.89 -14.08 21.44
CA ARG A 752 21.78 -13.00 21.89
C ARG A 752 21.06 -11.73 22.30
N ALA A 753 19.83 -11.51 21.85
CA ALA A 753 19.16 -10.25 22.15
C ALA A 753 18.72 -10.19 23.63
N ALA A 754 19.12 -9.11 24.27
CA ALA A 754 18.82 -8.75 25.65
C ALA A 754 18.34 -7.29 25.69
N PRO A 755 17.34 -6.95 26.52
CA PRO A 755 16.58 -7.84 27.38
C PRO A 755 15.64 -8.75 26.59
N ALA A 756 15.35 -9.95 27.12
CA ALA A 756 14.52 -10.97 26.49
C ALA A 756 13.17 -10.44 25.94
N ARG A 757 12.57 -9.45 26.63
CA ARG A 757 11.33 -8.79 26.18
C ARG A 757 11.48 -8.05 24.84
N ALA A 758 12.64 -7.41 24.59
CA ALA A 758 12.91 -6.69 23.36
C ALA A 758 13.13 -7.68 22.21
N ALA A 759 13.83 -8.79 22.48
CA ALA A 759 14.01 -9.88 21.54
C ALA A 759 12.67 -10.45 21.04
N LEU A 760 11.74 -10.75 21.96
CA LEU A 760 10.41 -11.25 21.64
C LEU A 760 9.59 -10.25 20.82
N HIS A 761 9.64 -8.97 21.21
CA HIS A 761 8.94 -7.92 20.49
C HIS A 761 9.44 -7.79 19.04
N SER A 762 10.76 -7.79 18.81
CA SER A 762 11.33 -7.72 17.46
C SER A 762 11.04 -8.96 16.61
N LEU A 763 10.99 -10.15 17.22
CA LEU A 763 10.62 -11.38 16.51
C LEU A 763 9.14 -11.38 16.10
N GLN A 764 8.26 -10.84 16.93
CA GLN A 764 6.82 -10.69 16.61
C GLN A 764 6.62 -9.74 15.44
N GLN A 765 7.21 -8.53 15.51
CA GLN A 765 7.13 -7.58 14.40
C GLN A 765 7.63 -8.16 13.08
N TYR A 766 8.65 -9.02 13.12
CA TYR A 766 9.16 -9.70 11.91
C TYR A 766 8.20 -10.74 11.34
N VAL A 767 7.44 -11.44 12.20
CA VAL A 767 6.41 -12.40 11.76
C VAL A 767 5.19 -11.65 11.21
N ASP A 768 4.80 -10.53 11.83
CA ASP A 768 3.60 -9.78 11.47
C ASP A 768 3.82 -8.89 10.23
N HIS A 769 4.99 -8.27 10.06
CA HIS A 769 5.30 -7.38 8.93
C HIS A 769 5.78 -8.15 7.68
N GLN A 770 5.27 -9.35 7.43
CA GLN A 770 5.64 -10.07 6.21
C GLN A 770 5.26 -9.22 4.98
N PRO A 771 6.18 -9.06 4.00
CA PRO A 771 5.99 -8.20 2.84
C PRO A 771 5.06 -8.84 1.79
N GLY A 772 3.83 -9.16 2.21
CA GLY A 772 2.71 -9.57 1.37
C GLY A 772 1.63 -8.49 1.22
N ASP A 773 1.49 -7.57 2.19
CA ASP A 773 0.39 -6.59 2.24
C ASP A 773 0.78 -5.15 1.79
N GLY A 774 2.00 -4.97 1.27
CA GLY A 774 2.45 -3.67 0.77
C GLY A 774 2.20 -3.49 -0.73
N LEU A 775 1.41 -2.48 -1.10
CA LEU A 775 1.06 -1.93 -2.43
C LEU A 775 2.25 -1.63 -3.40
N GLY A 776 3.26 -2.49 -3.52
CA GLY A 776 4.44 -2.25 -4.34
C GLY A 776 5.20 -3.48 -4.83
N ALA A 777 4.81 -4.70 -4.46
CA ALA A 777 5.38 -5.91 -5.06
C ALA A 777 4.64 -6.22 -6.38
N GLY A 778 5.35 -6.17 -7.50
CA GLY A 778 4.80 -6.60 -8.78
C GLY A 778 4.45 -8.10 -8.77
N PRO A 779 3.47 -8.55 -9.57
CA PRO A 779 2.91 -9.90 -9.55
C PRO A 779 3.86 -11.06 -9.89
N ASP A 780 5.17 -10.81 -10.09
CA ASP A 780 6.12 -11.80 -10.59
C ASP A 780 7.14 -12.32 -9.54
N ASP A 781 7.07 -11.91 -8.27
CA ASP A 781 8.06 -12.31 -7.25
C ASP A 781 7.56 -13.41 -6.28
N GLU A 782 7.07 -14.53 -6.84
CA GLU A 782 6.64 -15.73 -6.07
C GLU A 782 7.78 -16.38 -5.26
N SER A 783 9.04 -16.06 -5.56
CA SER A 783 10.22 -16.64 -4.90
C SER A 783 10.46 -16.09 -3.50
N GLY A 784 10.01 -14.86 -3.21
CA GLY A 784 10.15 -14.23 -1.89
C GLY A 784 9.24 -14.83 -0.82
N ALA A 785 8.05 -15.30 -1.20
CA ALA A 785 7.06 -15.87 -0.27
C ALA A 785 7.51 -17.24 0.29
N GLN A 786 8.14 -18.09 -0.53
CA GLN A 786 8.54 -19.45 -0.12
C GLN A 786 9.75 -19.47 0.83
N LEU A 787 10.73 -18.58 0.64
CA LEU A 787 11.89 -18.44 1.53
C LEU A 787 11.49 -17.85 2.90
N SER A 788 10.46 -17.01 2.94
CA SER A 788 10.01 -16.33 4.15
C SER A 788 9.27 -17.25 5.12
N GLY A 789 8.39 -18.13 4.64
CA GLY A 789 7.68 -19.12 5.46
C GLY A 789 8.62 -20.13 6.16
N ALA A 790 9.66 -20.58 5.47
CA ALA A 790 10.65 -21.51 6.02
C ALA A 790 11.47 -20.90 7.18
N THR A 791 11.70 -19.58 7.13
CA THR A 791 12.51 -18.88 8.12
C THR A 791 11.75 -18.67 9.43
N GLY A 792 10.46 -18.31 9.37
CA GLY A 792 9.60 -18.21 10.55
C GLY A 792 9.44 -19.54 11.29
N GLN A 793 9.24 -20.64 10.56
CA GLN A 793 9.10 -21.97 11.15
C GLN A 793 10.37 -22.45 11.87
N SER A 794 11.56 -22.10 11.37
CA SER A 794 12.83 -22.43 12.04
C SER A 794 13.01 -21.72 13.39
N VAL A 795 12.40 -20.55 13.58
CA VAL A 795 12.44 -19.78 14.84
C VAL A 795 11.60 -20.45 15.90
N CYS A 796 10.36 -20.81 15.55
CA CYS A 796 9.45 -21.51 16.46
C CYS A 796 10.05 -22.82 16.96
N VAL A 797 10.55 -23.66 16.05
CA VAL A 797 11.21 -24.94 16.42
C VAL A 797 12.38 -24.74 17.38
N ARG A 798 13.17 -23.67 17.21
CA ARG A 798 14.29 -23.37 18.11
C ARG A 798 13.83 -22.86 19.47
N ALA A 799 12.79 -22.02 19.51
CA ALA A 799 12.19 -21.52 20.74
C ALA A 799 11.53 -22.65 21.55
N GLU A 800 10.80 -23.55 20.88
CA GLU A 800 10.23 -24.77 21.46
C GLU A 800 11.32 -25.65 22.09
N ALA A 801 12.43 -25.89 21.37
CA ALA A 801 13.53 -26.69 21.88
C ALA A 801 14.14 -26.10 23.17
N LEU A 802 14.33 -24.77 23.23
CA LEU A 802 14.86 -24.08 24.42
C LEU A 802 13.88 -24.12 25.59
N ALA A 803 12.59 -23.92 25.31
CA ALA A 803 11.55 -24.00 26.33
C ALA A 803 11.44 -25.43 26.89
N GLN A 804 11.48 -26.45 26.02
CA GLN A 804 11.46 -27.84 26.43
C GLN A 804 12.70 -28.24 27.23
N GLU A 805 13.88 -27.71 26.88
CA GLU A 805 15.14 -27.97 27.59
C GLU A 805 15.14 -27.41 29.02
N HIS A 806 14.67 -26.17 29.20
CA HIS A 806 14.81 -25.45 30.46
C HIS A 806 13.55 -25.44 31.35
N LEU A 807 12.36 -25.45 30.74
CA LEU A 807 11.08 -25.43 31.45
C LEU A 807 10.40 -26.80 31.42
N GLY A 808 10.47 -27.48 30.27
CA GLY A 808 9.80 -28.77 30.05
C GLY A 808 8.30 -28.69 30.40
N THR A 809 7.83 -29.64 31.20
CA THR A 809 6.44 -29.70 31.69
C THR A 809 6.24 -29.06 33.07
N ASP A 810 7.21 -28.31 33.60
CA ASP A 810 7.11 -27.65 34.91
C ASP A 810 6.32 -26.33 34.79
N VAL A 811 5.05 -26.38 35.16
CA VAL A 811 4.11 -25.25 35.09
C VAL A 811 4.57 -24.06 35.95
N ASP A 812 5.19 -24.30 37.10
CA ASP A 812 5.67 -23.21 37.95
C ASP A 812 6.87 -22.52 37.29
N ALA A 813 7.72 -23.27 36.55
CA ALA A 813 8.85 -22.68 35.82
C ALA A 813 8.35 -21.76 34.70
N TRP A 814 7.33 -22.18 33.95
CA TRP A 814 6.67 -21.34 32.95
C TRP A 814 6.05 -20.06 33.56
N ALA A 815 5.36 -20.19 34.70
CA ALA A 815 4.76 -19.04 35.39
C ALA A 815 5.83 -18.05 35.90
N VAL A 816 6.94 -18.56 36.47
CA VAL A 816 8.07 -17.73 36.91
C VAL A 816 8.73 -17.02 35.72
N CYS A 817 8.92 -17.70 34.59
CA CYS A 817 9.45 -17.12 33.36
C CYS A 817 8.65 -15.88 32.92
N LEU A 818 7.32 -16.03 32.85
CA LEU A 818 6.42 -14.94 32.46
C LEU A 818 6.41 -13.76 33.45
N GLN A 819 6.57 -14.04 34.75
CA GLN A 819 6.67 -13.01 35.78
C GLN A 819 7.99 -12.24 35.72
N LEU A 820 9.09 -12.91 35.38
CA LEU A 820 10.42 -12.30 35.26
C LEU A 820 10.58 -11.51 33.96
N LEU A 821 9.94 -11.93 32.87
CA LEU A 821 10.13 -11.36 31.53
C LEU A 821 10.10 -9.81 31.46
N PRO A 822 9.16 -9.09 32.11
CA PRO A 822 9.08 -7.64 31.98
C PRO A 822 10.31 -6.91 32.53
N THR A 823 11.02 -7.50 33.49
CA THR A 823 12.16 -6.91 34.21
C THR A 823 13.48 -7.66 34.01
N PHE A 824 13.47 -8.80 33.32
CA PHE A 824 14.67 -9.60 33.08
C PHE A 824 15.60 -8.90 32.09
N ALA A 825 16.82 -8.61 32.55
CA ALA A 825 17.82 -7.89 31.75
C ALA A 825 18.57 -8.78 30.77
N GLY A 826 18.62 -10.10 31.00
CA GLY A 826 19.35 -11.05 30.17
C GLY A 826 18.59 -11.51 28.92
N THR A 827 19.16 -12.50 28.24
CA THR A 827 18.63 -13.10 27.00
C THR A 827 17.45 -14.04 27.27
N LEU A 828 16.74 -14.44 26.21
CA LEU A 828 15.63 -15.40 26.33
C LEU A 828 16.10 -16.78 26.87
N PRO A 829 17.21 -17.40 26.42
CA PRO A 829 17.72 -18.64 27.02
C PRO A 829 18.07 -18.48 28.51
N GLU A 830 18.69 -17.37 28.90
CA GLU A 830 19.01 -17.09 30.30
C GLU A 830 17.76 -16.95 31.17
N LEU A 831 16.71 -16.31 30.64
CA LEU A 831 15.41 -16.20 31.31
C LEU A 831 14.80 -17.59 31.55
N LEU A 832 14.75 -18.43 30.50
CA LEU A 832 14.21 -19.78 30.58
C LEU A 832 15.00 -20.64 31.57
N ALA A 833 16.34 -20.63 31.50
CA ALA A 833 17.20 -21.36 32.42
C ALA A 833 17.07 -20.87 33.88
N THR A 834 16.97 -19.56 34.09
CA THR A 834 16.78 -18.97 35.43
C THR A 834 15.43 -19.39 36.02
N ALA A 835 14.37 -19.35 35.22
CA ALA A 835 13.04 -19.74 35.66
C ALA A 835 12.98 -21.22 36.07
N GLY A 836 13.57 -22.13 35.26
CA GLY A 836 13.66 -23.55 35.61
C GLY A 836 14.52 -23.84 36.84
N ALA A 837 15.62 -23.09 37.04
CA ALA A 837 16.45 -23.27 38.23
C ALA A 837 15.76 -22.83 39.53
N LEU A 838 14.98 -21.75 39.49
CA LEU A 838 14.26 -21.23 40.66
C LEU A 838 13.20 -22.20 41.19
N THR A 839 12.55 -22.98 40.32
CA THR A 839 11.54 -23.95 40.74
C THR A 839 12.13 -25.26 41.23
N GLN A 840 13.25 -25.70 40.64
CA GLN A 840 13.98 -26.90 41.10
C GLN A 840 14.57 -26.76 42.51
N HIS A 841 14.73 -25.54 43.03
CA HIS A 841 15.22 -25.28 44.39
C HIS A 841 14.12 -24.93 45.40
N ALA A 842 12.87 -24.83 44.95
CA ALA A 842 11.70 -24.56 45.79
C ALA A 842 10.95 -25.83 46.23
N VAL A 843 11.33 -26.99 45.70
CA VAL A 843 10.92 -28.34 46.12
C VAL A 843 11.92 -28.89 47.14
#